data_AF-A0A9P6YLS6-F1
#
_entry.id   AF-A0A9P6YLS6-F1
#
_cell.length_a   1.000
_cell.length_b   1.000
_cell.length_c   1.000
_cell.angle_alpha   90.00
_cell.angle_beta   90.00
_cell.angle_gamma   90.00
#
_symmetry.space_group_name_H-M   'P 1'
#
loop_
_entity.id
_entity.type
_entity.pdbx_description
1 polymer ?
#
loop_
_entity_poly.entity_id
_entity_poly.type
_entity_poly.pdbx_seq_one_letter_code
_entity_poly.pdbx_strand_id
1 'polypeptide(L)'
;MACLITISFLFDAVVIVLRVVVDSENLPIMLLYYTALSWVAWVVSLVCLMDESHKFSKWYWLQYLFFALAAIAETVIGWFWTMGFYKPEPGTSFNIYDHALLGIFITRYTLELFSFIFSIIQLLYTKRHIPAAEPLLSSQSNYGTIAQDLSTSKQSKKENEGFWNKLTRVLPFIWPHNNFKLQQLVFLCFFLMLLGLVINVFTPLQIGYVVDQFNRDPQTFAWVAVCAYVGFKFLQGSSGLIQALQNYLWIPVGQYTTREISVKLFAHLHSLSLHFHINRKTGEVLRVVDRGTNSIVQLLSQIVFQIFPALANILVAVVVFSIQFSVSFGVIVFVTMALYLYTTITLTEWRTSFRRKMNELDNFARSKAVDSLLNFETVKYYNAESFEVNRYDQAIGEYQKADYKNSASLNVLNLAQNAVITGGLLAGSLLFAYEVSQGRLTAGNFVTFNVYMMQLYTPLHWFGTYYRMIQQNFIDMEKMFDLFDEEETVKDIEDAGELTVTEGHVVFDNVCFSYDQRQTALNNISFSIPKGATVALVGPSGGGKSTILRLLFRFYDPDSGNIYIDGQDIAKVKQTSLRKNIGVVPQDTVLFNDTIMYNIRYGDVNASDEDVQNAAKAAQIHDKILTFPDGYETKVGERGLRLSGGEKQRVAIARTILKNPSIILLDEATSALDTTTERNIQEALAAMTKDRTTLVIAHRLSTIVNADLILVIKDGRVVESGSHEELIQGALANKIEGVYYEMWQKQLDDPTSEALTSAPEDVLVEEPSEILQIPKIQESVQQEAAKSTEGEEEDEEDEKKNEDSRDTQTTPNQKAASNKLQYEKKRREEKNNDKASSNVL
;
A
#
# COMPACT_ATOMS: atom_id res chain seq x y z
N MET A 1 32.21 -13.32 -17.76
CA MET A 1 31.49 -13.30 -19.06
C MET A 1 31.59 -11.93 -19.74
N ALA A 2 30.98 -10.87 -19.19
CA ALA A 2 31.02 -9.52 -19.79
C ALA A 2 32.42 -9.00 -20.12
N CYS A 3 33.42 -9.28 -19.26
CA CYS A 3 34.79 -8.82 -19.46
C CYS A 3 35.50 -9.47 -20.66
N LEU A 4 35.31 -10.78 -20.88
CA LEU A 4 35.83 -11.51 -22.05
C LEU A 4 35.12 -11.08 -23.35
N ILE A 5 33.82 -10.78 -23.25
CA ILE A 5 33.01 -10.29 -24.38
C ILE A 5 33.41 -8.86 -24.74
N THR A 6 33.63 -7.98 -23.76
CA THR A 6 34.16 -6.63 -24.01
C THR A 6 35.56 -6.67 -24.59
N ILE A 7 36.39 -7.65 -24.21
CA ILE A 7 37.73 -7.85 -24.81
C ILE A 7 37.61 -8.31 -26.26
N SER A 8 36.68 -9.20 -26.59
CA SER A 8 36.40 -9.60 -27.98
C SER A 8 35.92 -8.42 -28.82
N PHE A 9 34.96 -7.64 -28.33
CA PHE A 9 34.47 -6.44 -29.01
C PHE A 9 35.53 -5.32 -29.13
N LEU A 10 36.42 -5.19 -28.13
CA LEU A 10 37.58 -4.28 -28.21
C LEU A 10 38.58 -4.74 -29.27
N PHE A 11 38.82 -6.05 -29.38
CA PHE A 11 39.64 -6.61 -30.45
C PHE A 11 38.97 -6.43 -31.82
N ASP A 12 37.65 -6.59 -31.92
CA ASP A 12 36.88 -6.33 -33.15
C ASP A 12 36.98 -4.86 -33.56
N ALA A 13 36.86 -3.94 -32.60
CA ALA A 13 37.04 -2.51 -32.83
C ALA A 13 38.48 -2.16 -33.25
N VAL A 14 39.48 -2.79 -32.65
CA VAL A 14 40.91 -2.61 -33.00
C VAL A 14 41.20 -3.14 -34.41
N VAL A 15 40.63 -4.28 -34.80
CA VAL A 15 40.77 -4.86 -36.14
C VAL A 15 40.06 -3.99 -37.18
N ILE A 16 38.89 -3.44 -36.87
CA ILE A 16 38.18 -2.50 -37.75
C ILE A 16 38.97 -1.20 -37.92
N VAL A 17 39.57 -0.67 -36.85
CA VAL A 17 40.43 0.52 -36.90
C VAL A 17 41.71 0.25 -37.70
N LEU A 18 42.34 -0.92 -37.55
CA LEU A 18 43.50 -1.34 -38.34
C LEU A 18 43.17 -1.57 -39.82
N ARG A 19 41.95 -2.03 -40.13
CA ARG A 19 41.42 -2.17 -41.50
C ARG A 19 41.26 -0.82 -42.22
N VAL A 20 41.12 0.27 -41.48
CA VAL A 20 41.09 1.64 -42.05
C VAL A 20 42.50 2.19 -42.31
N VAL A 21 43.53 1.62 -41.67
CA VAL A 21 44.90 2.18 -41.67
C VAL A 21 45.86 1.45 -42.63
N VAL A 22 45.62 0.18 -42.97
CA VAL A 22 46.56 -0.63 -43.76
C VAL A 22 46.00 -0.97 -45.14
N ASP A 23 46.76 -0.60 -46.16
CA ASP A 23 46.46 -0.75 -47.58
C ASP A 23 46.15 -2.21 -48.02
N SER A 24 45.47 -2.28 -49.16
CA SER A 24 44.67 -3.37 -49.76
C SER A 24 45.27 -4.78 -49.92
N GLU A 25 46.53 -5.05 -49.55
CA GLU A 25 47.19 -6.33 -49.86
C GLU A 25 47.05 -7.42 -48.76
N ASN A 26 46.81 -7.07 -47.49
CA ASN A 26 46.74 -8.04 -46.37
C ASN A 26 45.33 -8.33 -45.83
N LEU A 27 44.29 -7.79 -46.48
CA LEU A 27 42.88 -7.96 -46.09
C LEU A 27 42.43 -9.44 -45.91
N PRO A 28 42.84 -10.40 -46.77
CA PRO A 28 42.39 -11.79 -46.67
C PRO A 28 42.91 -12.52 -45.43
N ILE A 29 44.18 -12.26 -45.04
CA ILE A 29 44.85 -12.92 -43.92
C ILE A 29 44.27 -12.44 -42.58
N MET A 30 43.99 -11.13 -42.47
CA MET A 30 43.31 -10.54 -41.31
C MET A 30 41.87 -11.06 -41.14
N LEU A 31 41.11 -11.18 -42.23
CA LEU A 31 39.76 -11.79 -42.22
C LEU A 31 39.79 -13.25 -41.79
N LEU A 32 40.81 -14.01 -42.20
CA LEU A 32 41.01 -15.40 -41.77
C LEU A 32 41.32 -15.49 -40.26
N TYR A 33 42.11 -14.56 -39.72
CA TYR A 33 42.44 -14.53 -38.29
C TYR A 33 41.22 -14.12 -37.44
N TYR A 34 40.47 -13.11 -37.89
CA TYR A 34 39.21 -12.68 -37.29
C TYR A 34 38.16 -13.81 -37.25
N THR A 35 37.98 -14.52 -38.37
CA THR A 35 37.04 -15.63 -38.45
C THR A 35 37.44 -16.81 -37.56
N ALA A 36 38.75 -17.12 -37.46
CA ALA A 36 39.26 -18.14 -36.55
C ALA A 36 39.07 -17.79 -35.07
N LEU A 37 39.33 -16.52 -34.68
CA LEU A 37 39.18 -16.07 -33.29
C LEU A 37 37.69 -16.03 -32.87
N SER A 38 36.83 -15.56 -33.78
CA SER A 38 35.37 -15.54 -33.60
C SER A 38 34.81 -16.95 -33.42
N TRP A 39 35.30 -17.94 -34.17
CA TRP A 39 34.93 -19.36 -33.99
C TRP A 39 35.22 -19.85 -32.58
N VAL A 40 36.41 -19.56 -32.04
CA VAL A 40 36.78 -19.97 -30.68
C VAL A 40 35.88 -19.28 -29.64
N ALA A 41 35.60 -17.98 -29.82
CA ALA A 41 34.73 -17.23 -28.91
C ALA A 41 33.29 -17.78 -28.88
N TRP A 42 32.71 -18.09 -30.05
CA TRP A 42 31.36 -18.66 -30.14
C TRP A 42 31.27 -20.06 -29.55
N VAL A 43 32.27 -20.92 -29.78
CA VAL A 43 32.33 -22.28 -29.20
C VAL A 43 32.45 -22.21 -27.67
N VAL A 44 33.32 -21.35 -27.14
CA VAL A 44 33.47 -21.16 -25.69
C VAL A 44 32.20 -20.57 -25.07
N SER A 45 31.55 -19.61 -25.74
CA SER A 45 30.28 -19.03 -25.28
C SER A 45 29.18 -20.09 -25.21
N LEU A 46 29.12 -21.02 -26.18
CA LEU A 46 28.13 -22.09 -26.23
C LEU A 46 28.36 -23.13 -25.12
N VAL A 47 29.61 -23.51 -24.85
CA VAL A 47 29.98 -24.42 -23.75
C VAL A 47 29.67 -23.79 -22.39
N CYS A 48 29.97 -22.50 -22.20
CA CYS A 48 29.62 -21.78 -20.97
C CYS A 48 28.10 -21.65 -20.78
N LEU A 49 27.34 -21.40 -21.86
CA LEU A 49 25.88 -21.35 -21.82
C LEU A 49 25.25 -22.69 -21.41
N MET A 50 25.82 -23.81 -21.87
CA MET A 50 25.39 -25.14 -21.46
C MET A 50 25.59 -25.35 -19.95
N ASP A 51 26.74 -24.96 -19.37
CA ASP A 51 26.99 -25.06 -17.92
C ASP A 51 26.07 -24.15 -17.08
N GLU A 52 25.84 -22.91 -17.52
CA GLU A 52 25.04 -21.93 -16.78
C GLU A 52 23.54 -22.25 -16.80
N SER A 53 23.04 -22.85 -17.89
CA SER A 53 21.65 -23.33 -18.02
C SER A 53 21.28 -24.41 -16.99
N HIS A 54 22.26 -25.18 -16.52
CA HIS A 54 22.06 -26.20 -15.49
C HIS A 54 22.01 -25.63 -14.06
N LYS A 55 22.52 -24.41 -13.81
CA LYS A 55 22.63 -23.83 -12.44
C LYS A 55 21.60 -22.77 -12.09
N PHE A 56 21.10 -21.96 -13.03
CA PHE A 56 20.24 -20.81 -12.71
C PHE A 56 18.93 -20.78 -13.51
N SER A 57 17.79 -20.93 -12.81
CA SER A 57 16.49 -21.25 -13.41
C SER A 57 15.66 -20.06 -13.95
N LYS A 58 15.98 -18.78 -13.67
CA LYS A 58 14.95 -17.72 -13.85
C LYS A 58 15.01 -16.83 -15.10
N TRP A 59 16.11 -16.76 -15.86
CA TRP A 59 16.20 -15.82 -17.01
C TRP A 59 17.06 -16.26 -18.21
N TYR A 60 17.52 -17.52 -18.26
CA TYR A 60 18.39 -18.03 -19.32
C TYR A 60 17.79 -17.87 -20.73
N TRP A 61 16.45 -17.98 -20.86
CA TRP A 61 15.74 -17.84 -22.13
C TRP A 61 15.97 -16.49 -22.82
N LEU A 62 16.19 -15.42 -22.04
CA LEU A 62 16.45 -14.08 -22.56
C LEU A 62 17.87 -13.99 -23.14
N GLN A 63 18.83 -14.68 -22.52
CA GLN A 63 20.19 -14.81 -23.04
C GLN A 63 20.18 -15.65 -24.33
N TYR A 64 19.49 -16.80 -24.35
CA TYR A 64 19.33 -17.60 -25.57
C TYR A 64 18.68 -16.81 -26.71
N LEU A 65 17.65 -16.01 -26.42
CA LEU A 65 17.00 -15.16 -27.41
C LEU A 65 17.95 -14.08 -27.94
N PHE A 66 18.75 -13.45 -27.07
CA PHE A 66 19.75 -12.47 -27.47
C PHE A 66 20.80 -13.09 -28.40
N PHE A 67 21.37 -14.25 -28.04
CA PHE A 67 22.36 -14.94 -28.88
C PHE A 67 21.77 -15.45 -30.19
N ALA A 68 20.52 -15.92 -30.16
CA ALA A 68 19.77 -16.30 -31.36
C ALA A 68 19.56 -15.11 -32.31
N LEU A 69 19.15 -13.95 -31.79
CA LEU A 69 18.98 -12.73 -32.57
C LEU A 69 20.31 -12.18 -33.09
N ALA A 70 21.39 -12.26 -32.29
CA ALA A 70 22.73 -11.88 -32.72
C ALA A 70 23.24 -12.77 -33.87
N ALA A 71 23.05 -14.08 -33.78
CA ALA A 71 23.37 -15.02 -34.86
C ALA A 71 22.51 -14.77 -36.11
N ILE A 72 21.20 -14.50 -35.95
CA ILE A 72 20.32 -14.13 -37.08
C ILE A 72 20.81 -12.81 -37.74
N ALA A 73 21.21 -11.83 -36.94
CA ALA A 73 21.70 -10.56 -37.47
C ALA A 73 23.01 -10.74 -38.26
N GLU A 74 23.97 -11.49 -37.72
CA GLU A 74 25.23 -11.80 -38.42
C GLU A 74 25.00 -12.61 -39.70
N THR A 75 24.13 -13.62 -39.66
CA THR A 75 23.77 -14.42 -40.85
C THR A 75 23.10 -13.59 -41.93
N VAL A 76 22.23 -12.64 -41.58
CA VAL A 76 21.60 -11.71 -42.53
C VAL A 76 22.62 -10.75 -43.13
N ILE A 77 23.52 -10.18 -42.33
CA ILE A 77 24.61 -9.32 -42.82
C ILE A 77 25.52 -10.10 -43.77
N GLY A 78 25.85 -11.34 -43.40
CA GLY A 78 26.62 -12.24 -44.24
C GLY A 78 25.93 -12.61 -45.54
N TRP A 79 24.63 -12.86 -45.50
CA TRP A 79 23.82 -13.13 -46.68
C TRP A 79 23.79 -11.94 -47.64
N PHE A 80 23.60 -10.72 -47.13
CA PHE A 80 23.69 -9.49 -47.92
C PHE A 80 25.07 -9.29 -48.57
N TRP A 81 26.13 -9.72 -47.88
CA TRP A 81 27.49 -9.70 -48.42
C TRP A 81 27.68 -10.72 -49.55
N THR A 82 27.19 -11.96 -49.37
CA THR A 82 27.28 -13.04 -50.38
C THR A 82 26.37 -12.85 -51.60
N MET A 83 25.20 -12.22 -51.43
CA MET A 83 24.26 -11.90 -52.52
C MET A 83 24.71 -10.72 -53.39
N GLY A 84 25.82 -10.04 -53.04
CA GLY A 84 26.47 -9.09 -53.95
C GLY A 84 25.68 -7.82 -54.20
N PHE A 85 25.16 -7.17 -53.15
CA PHE A 85 24.69 -5.77 -53.27
C PHE A 85 25.83 -4.76 -53.48
N TYR A 86 27.09 -5.19 -53.33
CA TYR A 86 28.26 -4.61 -53.98
C TYR A 86 28.77 -5.60 -55.03
N LYS A 87 28.33 -5.49 -56.29
CA LYS A 87 28.93 -6.26 -57.38
C LYS A 87 30.39 -5.82 -57.58
N PRO A 88 31.38 -6.72 -57.69
CA PRO A 88 32.56 -6.41 -58.46
C PRO A 88 32.15 -6.31 -59.94
N GLU A 89 32.72 -5.35 -60.65
CA GLU A 89 32.47 -5.16 -62.08
C GLU A 89 32.66 -6.47 -62.87
N PRO A 90 31.90 -6.71 -63.95
CA PRO A 90 31.96 -7.95 -64.71
C PRO A 90 33.37 -8.16 -65.30
N GLY A 91 34.13 -9.10 -64.73
CA GLY A 91 35.49 -9.44 -65.18
C GLY A 91 36.42 -10.08 -64.13
N THR A 92 36.05 -10.09 -62.84
CA THR A 92 36.90 -10.69 -61.79
C THR A 92 36.77 -12.21 -61.74
N SER A 93 37.83 -12.93 -62.12
CA SER A 93 37.96 -14.38 -61.88
C SER A 93 38.18 -14.65 -60.40
N PHE A 94 37.30 -15.45 -59.78
CA PHE A 94 37.47 -15.90 -58.40
C PHE A 94 38.77 -16.69 -58.24
N ASN A 95 39.60 -16.29 -57.28
CA ASN A 95 40.85 -16.97 -56.98
C ASN A 95 40.58 -18.17 -56.05
N ILE A 96 41.49 -19.14 -55.94
CA ILE A 96 41.32 -20.33 -55.07
C ILE A 96 41.03 -19.92 -53.60
N TYR A 97 41.59 -18.79 -53.17
CA TYR A 97 41.36 -18.22 -51.84
C TYR A 97 39.91 -17.73 -51.63
N ASP A 98 39.23 -17.27 -52.68
CA ASP A 98 37.83 -16.83 -52.58
C ASP A 98 36.89 -18.02 -52.42
N HIS A 99 37.18 -19.15 -53.09
CA HIS A 99 36.46 -20.41 -52.89
C HIS A 99 36.69 -21.00 -51.49
N ALA A 100 37.91 -20.85 -50.94
CA ALA A 100 38.21 -21.26 -49.57
C ALA A 100 37.50 -20.37 -48.53
N LEU A 101 37.51 -19.04 -48.73
CA LEU A 101 36.77 -18.09 -47.90
C LEU A 101 35.25 -18.33 -47.95
N LEU A 102 34.70 -18.60 -49.14
CA LEU A 102 33.29 -18.97 -49.30
C LEU A 102 32.97 -20.30 -48.59
N GLY A 103 33.87 -21.29 -48.64
CA GLY A 103 33.71 -22.55 -47.90
C GLY A 103 33.75 -22.36 -46.38
N ILE A 104 34.64 -21.50 -45.87
CA ILE A 104 34.69 -21.12 -44.44
C ILE A 104 33.42 -20.34 -44.04
N PHE A 105 32.89 -19.52 -44.94
CA PHE A 105 31.68 -18.75 -44.72
C PHE A 105 30.43 -19.65 -44.65
N ILE A 106 30.31 -20.60 -45.57
CA ILE A 106 29.22 -21.58 -45.60
C ILE A 106 29.28 -22.47 -44.36
N THR A 107 30.45 -22.95 -43.96
CA THR A 107 30.60 -23.78 -42.76
C THR A 107 30.28 -23.02 -41.47
N ARG A 108 30.69 -21.75 -41.35
CA ARG A 108 30.28 -20.87 -40.25
C ARG A 108 28.76 -20.71 -40.19
N TYR A 109 28.12 -20.42 -41.33
CA TYR A 109 26.67 -20.26 -41.42
C TYR A 109 25.91 -21.52 -41.00
N THR A 110 26.43 -22.70 -41.36
CA THR A 110 25.84 -23.97 -40.91
C THR A 110 25.97 -24.17 -39.40
N LEU A 111 27.09 -23.79 -38.79
CA LEU A 111 27.29 -23.90 -37.33
C LEU A 111 26.41 -22.93 -36.54
N GLU A 112 26.26 -21.70 -37.01
CA GLU A 112 25.35 -20.70 -36.42
C GLU A 112 23.89 -21.17 -36.50
N LEU A 113 23.48 -21.76 -37.63
CA LEU A 113 22.15 -22.35 -37.79
C LEU A 113 21.91 -23.53 -36.82
N PHE A 114 22.90 -24.40 -36.63
CA PHE A 114 22.81 -25.49 -35.64
C PHE A 114 22.71 -24.97 -34.20
N SER A 115 23.51 -23.95 -33.83
CA SER A 115 23.43 -23.30 -32.52
C SER A 115 22.07 -22.64 -32.26
N PHE A 116 21.50 -21.99 -33.29
CA PHE A 116 20.16 -21.42 -33.25
C PHE A 116 19.06 -22.47 -33.05
N ILE A 117 19.10 -23.56 -33.82
CA ILE A 117 18.15 -24.67 -33.69
C ILE A 117 18.25 -25.31 -32.30
N PHE A 118 19.47 -25.54 -31.81
CA PHE A 118 19.70 -26.10 -30.47
C PHE A 118 19.18 -25.17 -29.36
N SER A 119 19.40 -23.87 -29.47
CA SER A 119 18.89 -22.85 -28.53
C SER A 119 17.36 -22.82 -28.51
N ILE A 120 16.69 -22.94 -29.66
CA ILE A 120 15.22 -23.04 -29.75
C ILE A 120 14.71 -24.32 -29.11
N ILE A 121 15.34 -25.47 -29.40
CA ILE A 121 14.95 -26.75 -28.83
C ILE A 121 15.06 -26.71 -27.30
N GLN A 122 16.14 -26.15 -26.76
CA GLN A 122 16.35 -26.02 -25.31
C GLN A 122 15.35 -25.04 -24.66
N LEU A 123 15.04 -23.92 -25.33
CA LEU A 123 14.01 -22.96 -24.91
C LEU A 123 12.63 -23.63 -24.80
N LEU A 124 12.27 -24.46 -25.77
CA LEU A 124 11.01 -25.20 -25.81
C LEU A 124 10.96 -26.32 -24.76
N TYR A 125 12.09 -27.01 -24.53
CA TYR A 125 12.18 -28.07 -23.51
C TYR A 125 12.09 -27.53 -22.09
N THR A 126 12.73 -26.40 -21.79
CA THR A 126 12.79 -25.89 -20.41
C THR A 126 11.47 -25.25 -19.96
N LYS A 127 10.59 -24.87 -20.90
CA LYS A 127 9.22 -24.40 -20.60
C LYS A 127 8.33 -25.47 -19.95
N ARG A 128 8.72 -26.76 -19.99
CA ARG A 128 7.99 -27.88 -19.38
C ARG A 128 8.29 -28.09 -17.88
N HIS A 129 9.33 -27.47 -17.32
CA HIS A 129 9.78 -27.66 -15.94
C HIS A 129 9.63 -26.42 -15.04
N ILE A 130 8.61 -25.61 -15.26
CA ILE A 130 8.23 -24.57 -14.30
C ILE A 130 7.25 -25.23 -13.32
N PRO A 131 7.63 -25.59 -12.07
CA PRO A 131 6.64 -25.89 -11.06
C PRO A 131 5.74 -24.66 -10.92
N ALA A 132 4.43 -24.87 -10.93
CA ALA A 132 3.44 -23.80 -10.77
C ALA A 132 3.87 -22.92 -9.59
N ALA A 133 4.31 -21.69 -9.89
CA ALA A 133 4.62 -20.74 -8.85
C ALA A 133 3.31 -20.50 -8.09
N GLU A 134 3.32 -20.80 -6.79
CA GLU A 134 2.28 -20.36 -5.86
C GLU A 134 1.97 -18.88 -6.13
N PRO A 135 0.69 -18.48 -6.15
CA PRO A 135 0.35 -17.08 -6.29
C PRO A 135 0.85 -16.36 -5.04
N LEU A 136 2.03 -15.74 -5.16
CA LEU A 136 2.51 -14.74 -4.21
C LEU A 136 1.42 -13.67 -4.13
N LEU A 137 0.74 -13.66 -2.98
CA LEU A 137 -0.16 -12.64 -2.50
C LEU A 137 0.52 -11.27 -2.57
N SER A 138 0.39 -10.60 -3.72
CA SER A 138 0.61 -9.17 -3.86
C SER A 138 -0.48 -8.57 -4.75
N SER A 139 -1.73 -8.90 -4.46
CA SER A 139 -2.81 -7.94 -4.67
C SER A 139 -3.19 -7.42 -3.29
N GLN A 140 -2.59 -6.28 -2.91
CA GLN A 140 -3.25 -5.39 -1.97
C GLN A 140 -4.58 -4.99 -2.62
N SER A 141 -5.61 -5.78 -2.33
CA SER A 141 -6.99 -5.40 -2.53
C SER A 141 -7.21 -4.19 -1.65
N ASN A 142 -7.28 -3.03 -2.28
CA ASN A 142 -7.86 -1.82 -1.71
C ASN A 142 -9.33 -2.12 -1.38
N TYR A 143 -9.55 -2.73 -0.22
CA TYR A 143 -10.88 -2.87 0.36
C TYR A 143 -11.42 -1.46 0.65
N GLY A 144 -12.65 -1.24 0.17
CA GLY A 144 -13.60 -0.24 0.65
C GLY A 144 -13.00 1.08 1.14
N THR A 145 -12.80 2.02 0.23
CA THR A 145 -12.65 3.43 0.63
C THR A 145 -14.01 4.09 0.51
N ILE A 146 -14.71 4.24 1.64
CA ILE A 146 -15.67 5.33 1.80
C ILE A 146 -14.83 6.61 1.77
N ALA A 147 -14.77 7.25 0.60
CA ALA A 147 -14.33 8.63 0.52
C ALA A 147 -15.49 9.49 1.02
N GLN A 148 -15.53 9.75 2.33
CA GLN A 148 -16.30 10.87 2.84
C GLN A 148 -15.49 12.14 2.59
N ASP A 149 -16.04 13.00 1.75
CA ASP A 149 -15.66 14.40 1.66
C ASP A 149 -15.76 15.02 3.06
N LEU A 150 -14.64 15.26 3.72
CA LEU A 150 -14.56 16.39 4.63
C LEU A 150 -14.61 17.65 3.77
N SER A 151 -15.81 18.18 3.62
CA SER A 151 -16.03 19.56 3.23
C SER A 151 -15.27 20.47 4.19
N THR A 152 -14.13 21.00 3.74
CA THR A 152 -13.63 22.28 4.22
C THR A 152 -13.64 23.26 3.05
N SER A 153 -14.30 24.35 3.35
CA SER A 153 -14.74 25.42 2.47
C SER A 153 -13.56 26.30 2.03
N LYS A 154 -13.70 26.89 0.84
CA LYS A 154 -13.10 28.18 0.43
C LYS A 154 -11.66 28.46 0.95
N GLN A 155 -10.63 27.89 0.32
CA GLN A 155 -9.27 28.41 0.49
C GLN A 155 -8.39 28.37 -0.78
N SER A 156 -8.98 28.38 -1.97
CA SER A 156 -8.26 28.30 -3.25
C SER A 156 -7.52 29.60 -3.68
N LYS A 157 -7.26 30.58 -2.80
CA LYS A 157 -6.62 31.84 -3.24
C LYS A 157 -5.42 32.33 -2.42
N LYS A 158 -4.91 31.53 -1.46
CA LYS A 158 -3.75 31.90 -0.62
C LYS A 158 -2.60 30.86 -0.61
N GLU A 159 -2.60 29.87 -1.51
CA GLU A 159 -1.66 28.73 -1.45
C GLU A 159 -0.26 28.99 -2.03
N ASN A 160 -0.07 29.96 -2.94
CA ASN A 160 1.25 30.17 -3.57
C ASN A 160 2.32 30.75 -2.63
N GLU A 161 1.95 31.47 -1.56
CA GLU A 161 2.92 31.98 -0.57
C GLU A 161 3.45 30.87 0.37
N GLY A 162 2.80 29.71 0.43
CA GLY A 162 3.21 28.57 1.26
C GLY A 162 4.10 27.54 0.55
N PHE A 163 4.12 27.50 -0.80
CA PHE A 163 4.83 26.48 -1.58
C PHE A 163 6.33 26.41 -1.25
N TRP A 164 7.02 27.55 -1.32
CA TRP A 164 8.47 27.60 -1.13
C TRP A 164 8.85 27.34 0.32
N ASN A 165 8.11 27.93 1.27
CA ASN A 165 8.33 27.71 2.70
C ASN A 165 8.13 26.25 3.11
N LYS A 166 7.12 25.57 2.55
CA LYS A 166 6.87 24.14 2.79
C LYS A 166 7.93 23.27 2.11
N LEU A 167 8.33 23.57 0.88
CA LEU A 167 9.41 22.86 0.18
C LEU A 167 10.75 22.97 0.91
N THR A 168 11.07 24.13 1.48
CA THR A 168 12.27 24.31 2.32
C THR A 168 12.21 23.50 3.62
N ARG A 169 11.02 23.21 4.17
CA ARG A 169 10.88 22.31 5.33
C ARG A 169 11.11 20.85 4.96
N VAL A 170 10.84 20.43 3.72
CA VAL A 170 11.03 19.03 3.28
C VAL A 170 12.47 18.73 2.86
N LEU A 171 13.18 19.74 2.33
CA LEU A 171 14.56 19.64 1.85
C LEU A 171 15.53 18.92 2.82
N PRO A 172 15.51 19.22 4.14
CA PRO A 172 16.34 18.51 5.12
C PRO A 172 15.99 17.02 5.29
N PHE A 173 14.74 16.62 5.03
CA PHE A 173 14.30 15.21 5.14
C PHE A 173 14.55 14.40 3.86
N ILE A 174 14.58 15.07 2.71
CA ILE A 174 14.93 14.45 1.43
C ILE A 174 16.44 14.24 1.34
N TRP A 175 17.23 15.18 1.85
CA TRP A 175 18.67 15.09 1.78
C TRP A 175 19.18 14.01 2.75
N PRO A 176 19.85 12.95 2.27
CA PRO A 176 20.36 11.89 3.13
C PRO A 176 21.61 12.39 3.88
N HIS A 177 21.41 13.15 4.96
CA HIS A 177 22.48 13.75 5.76
C HIS A 177 23.43 12.70 6.34
N ASN A 178 22.92 11.52 6.68
CA ASN A 178 23.67 10.47 7.38
C ASN A 178 24.42 9.51 6.44
N ASN A 179 24.26 9.58 5.12
CA ASN A 179 24.86 8.60 4.20
C ASN A 179 25.51 9.22 2.96
N PHE A 180 26.85 9.28 2.98
CA PHE A 180 27.65 9.83 1.89
C PHE A 180 27.44 9.12 0.55
N LYS A 181 27.17 7.81 0.56
CA LYS A 181 26.89 7.04 -0.68
C LYS A 181 25.61 7.51 -1.36
N LEU A 182 24.57 7.81 -0.59
CA LEU A 182 23.30 8.30 -1.14
C LEU A 182 23.44 9.73 -1.67
N GLN A 183 24.26 10.57 -1.02
CA GLN A 183 24.55 11.93 -1.53
C GLN A 183 25.24 11.88 -2.89
N GLN A 184 26.23 10.99 -3.07
CA GLN A 184 26.88 10.79 -4.36
C GLN A 184 25.90 10.33 -5.46
N LEU A 185 24.96 9.45 -5.13
CA LEU A 185 23.92 9.02 -6.07
C LEU A 185 23.02 10.18 -6.49
N VAL A 186 22.64 11.07 -5.56
CA VAL A 186 21.87 12.28 -5.88
C VAL A 186 22.65 13.18 -6.84
N PHE A 187 23.92 13.47 -6.56
CA PHE A 187 24.77 14.25 -7.47
C PHE A 187 24.91 13.60 -8.85
N LEU A 188 25.08 12.27 -8.90
CA LEU A 188 25.15 11.51 -10.14
C LEU A 188 23.84 11.61 -10.95
N CYS A 189 22.68 11.55 -10.29
CA CYS A 189 21.39 11.76 -10.94
C CYS A 189 21.26 13.17 -11.54
N PHE A 190 21.69 14.21 -10.82
CA PHE A 190 21.72 15.59 -11.36
C PHE A 190 22.70 15.72 -12.53
N PHE A 191 23.86 15.08 -12.47
CA PHE A 191 24.80 15.04 -13.57
C PHE A 191 24.22 14.35 -14.81
N LEU A 192 23.59 13.18 -14.64
CA LEU A 192 22.91 12.46 -15.72
C LEU A 192 21.75 13.27 -16.31
N MET A 193 21.02 14.02 -15.49
CA MET A 193 19.98 14.94 -15.96
C MET A 193 20.55 16.02 -16.87
N LEU A 194 21.65 16.68 -16.47
CA LEU A 194 22.32 17.69 -17.29
C LEU A 194 22.88 17.09 -18.59
N LEU A 195 23.46 15.89 -18.51
CA LEU A 195 23.96 15.16 -19.68
C LEU A 195 22.80 14.79 -20.63
N GLY A 196 21.65 14.40 -20.09
CA GLY A 196 20.42 14.16 -20.85
C GLY A 196 19.90 15.41 -21.57
N LEU A 197 19.94 16.58 -20.93
CA LEU A 197 19.60 17.87 -21.57
C LEU A 197 20.49 18.15 -22.79
N VAL A 198 21.79 17.90 -22.67
CA VAL A 198 22.74 18.09 -23.76
C VAL A 198 22.45 17.15 -24.93
N ILE A 199 22.26 15.86 -24.67
CA ILE A 199 21.98 14.86 -25.73
C ILE A 199 20.63 15.13 -26.39
N ASN A 200 19.66 15.64 -25.65
CA ASN A 200 18.36 16.02 -26.19
C ASN A 200 18.48 17.10 -27.28
N VAL A 201 19.46 18.00 -27.19
CA VAL A 201 19.71 19.03 -28.21
C VAL A 201 20.45 18.47 -29.42
N PHE A 202 21.45 17.61 -29.18
CA PHE A 202 22.28 17.07 -30.27
C PHE A 202 21.54 16.09 -31.17
N THR A 203 20.56 15.36 -30.63
CA THR A 203 19.91 14.29 -31.41
C THR A 203 19.16 14.82 -32.64
N PRO A 204 18.31 15.87 -32.55
CA PRO A 204 17.68 16.47 -33.73
C PRO A 204 18.67 17.14 -34.70
N LEU A 205 19.74 17.76 -34.19
CA LEU A 205 20.78 18.37 -35.04
C LEU A 205 21.52 17.31 -35.86
N GLN A 206 21.77 16.15 -35.26
CA GLN A 206 22.49 15.05 -35.92
C GLN A 206 21.69 14.44 -37.07
N ILE A 207 20.36 14.29 -36.96
CA ILE A 207 19.54 13.79 -38.07
C ILE A 207 19.50 14.79 -39.23
N GLY A 208 19.53 16.09 -38.96
CA GLY A 208 19.68 17.09 -40.01
C GLY A 208 21.02 16.96 -40.75
N TYR A 209 22.10 16.79 -40.00
CA TYR A 209 23.42 16.56 -40.59
C TYR A 209 23.48 15.29 -41.45
N VAL A 210 22.82 14.20 -41.03
CA VAL A 210 22.69 12.97 -41.83
C VAL A 210 22.01 13.26 -43.17
N VAL A 211 20.91 14.02 -43.18
CA VAL A 211 20.17 14.38 -44.40
C VAL A 211 21.01 15.27 -45.32
N ASP A 212 21.78 16.20 -44.77
CA ASP A 212 22.66 17.07 -45.56
C ASP A 212 23.82 16.29 -46.21
N GLN A 213 24.36 15.27 -45.52
CA GLN A 213 25.38 14.39 -46.06
C GLN A 213 24.85 13.53 -47.23
N PHE A 214 23.59 13.11 -47.18
CA PHE A 214 22.98 12.37 -48.30
C PHE A 214 22.80 13.22 -49.57
N ASN A 215 22.80 14.56 -49.45
CA ASN A 215 22.62 15.46 -50.58
C ASN A 215 23.94 15.97 -51.20
N ARG A 216 25.10 15.77 -50.55
CA ARG A 216 26.39 16.37 -51.00
C ARG A 216 27.18 15.51 -51.99
N ASP A 217 27.16 14.18 -51.91
CA ASP A 217 27.88 13.29 -52.84
C ASP A 217 27.22 11.90 -53.01
N PRO A 218 26.93 11.44 -54.25
CA PRO A 218 26.30 10.13 -54.49
C PRO A 218 27.16 8.90 -54.15
N GLN A 219 28.46 9.06 -53.88
CA GLN A 219 29.42 7.93 -53.77
C GLN A 219 30.03 7.74 -52.37
N THR A 220 29.80 8.63 -51.40
CA THR A 220 30.32 8.49 -50.04
C THR A 220 29.21 8.13 -49.05
N PHE A 221 29.21 6.90 -48.55
CA PHE A 221 28.26 6.46 -47.53
C PHE A 221 28.57 7.10 -46.16
N ALA A 222 27.68 7.95 -45.66
CA ALA A 222 27.84 8.70 -44.41
C ALA A 222 27.58 7.87 -43.13
N TRP A 223 28.23 6.70 -43.00
CA TRP A 223 28.01 5.76 -41.90
C TRP A 223 28.24 6.36 -40.51
N VAL A 224 29.28 7.20 -40.35
CA VAL A 224 29.61 7.85 -39.06
C VAL A 224 28.45 8.72 -38.56
N ALA A 225 27.82 9.48 -39.46
CA ALA A 225 26.73 10.37 -39.10
C ALA A 225 25.49 9.60 -38.63
N VAL A 226 25.19 8.47 -39.31
CA VAL A 226 24.08 7.58 -38.97
C VAL A 226 24.35 6.85 -37.65
N CYS A 227 25.55 6.31 -37.44
CA CYS A 227 25.94 5.67 -36.19
C CYS A 227 25.87 6.65 -35.00
N ALA A 228 26.33 7.88 -35.19
CA ALA A 228 26.23 8.93 -34.16
C ALA A 228 24.77 9.28 -33.83
N TYR A 229 23.89 9.39 -34.84
CA TYR A 229 22.46 9.61 -34.62
C TYR A 229 21.82 8.47 -33.81
N VAL A 230 22.08 7.21 -34.19
CA VAL A 230 21.55 6.04 -33.48
C VAL A 230 22.11 5.98 -32.05
N GLY A 231 23.39 6.28 -31.85
CA GLY A 231 24.01 6.37 -30.54
C GLY A 231 23.36 7.43 -29.64
N PHE A 232 23.15 8.65 -30.16
CA PHE A 232 22.43 9.68 -29.43
C PHE A 232 20.97 9.30 -29.16
N LYS A 233 20.28 8.66 -30.12
CA LYS A 233 18.92 8.14 -29.92
C LYS A 233 18.85 7.04 -28.87
N PHE A 234 19.86 6.20 -28.73
CA PHE A 234 19.93 5.18 -27.68
C PHE A 234 20.16 5.79 -26.29
N LEU A 235 20.95 6.86 -26.23
CA LEU A 235 21.16 7.63 -25.00
C LEU A 235 19.91 8.47 -24.63
N GLN A 236 19.19 8.98 -25.63
CA GLN A 236 18.01 9.83 -25.52
C GLN A 236 16.70 9.04 -25.27
N GLY A 237 15.77 9.64 -24.52
CA GLY A 237 14.35 9.26 -24.49
C GLY A 237 13.87 8.76 -23.12
N SER A 238 12.55 8.60 -22.97
CA SER A 238 11.92 8.10 -21.74
C SER A 238 12.38 6.71 -21.32
N SER A 239 12.84 5.92 -22.30
CA SER A 239 13.48 4.60 -22.12
C SER A 239 14.95 4.60 -22.57
N GLY A 240 15.54 5.78 -22.82
CA GLY A 240 16.96 5.90 -23.18
C GLY A 240 17.85 5.54 -22.01
N LEU A 241 19.09 5.12 -22.31
CA LEU A 241 20.01 4.60 -21.29
C LEU A 241 20.22 5.58 -20.13
N ILE A 242 20.31 6.89 -20.41
CA ILE A 242 20.55 7.91 -19.37
C ILE A 242 19.37 8.03 -18.43
N GLN A 243 18.16 8.14 -18.97
CA GLN A 243 16.96 8.31 -18.15
C GLN A 243 16.63 7.02 -17.39
N ALA A 244 16.86 5.85 -18.00
CA ALA A 244 16.74 4.57 -17.32
C ALA A 244 17.74 4.42 -16.17
N LEU A 245 19.02 4.75 -16.41
CA LEU A 245 20.06 4.71 -15.38
C LEU A 245 19.77 5.71 -14.26
N GLN A 246 19.36 6.93 -14.60
CA GLN A 246 18.96 7.95 -13.64
C GLN A 246 17.79 7.49 -12.77
N ASN A 247 16.73 6.95 -13.38
CA ASN A 247 15.58 6.42 -12.64
C ASN A 247 16.00 5.26 -11.72
N TYR A 248 16.88 4.38 -12.19
CA TYR A 248 17.41 3.27 -11.40
C TYR A 248 18.22 3.76 -10.19
N LEU A 249 19.12 4.72 -10.39
CA LEU A 249 19.92 5.33 -9.33
C LEU A 249 19.07 6.14 -8.33
N TRP A 250 17.90 6.63 -8.76
CA TRP A 250 16.97 7.34 -7.89
C TRP A 250 16.16 6.44 -6.95
N ILE A 251 15.86 5.19 -7.34
CA ILE A 251 15.11 4.24 -6.50
C ILE A 251 15.62 4.16 -5.06
N PRO A 252 16.92 3.91 -4.78
CA PRO A 252 17.41 3.81 -3.40
C PRO A 252 17.27 5.12 -2.61
N VAL A 253 17.39 6.27 -3.27
CA VAL A 253 17.20 7.59 -2.65
C VAL A 253 15.74 7.76 -2.23
N GLY A 254 14.80 7.47 -3.14
CA GLY A 254 13.37 7.52 -2.85
C GLY A 254 12.96 6.59 -1.71
N GLN A 255 13.44 5.34 -1.71
CA GLN A 255 13.16 4.35 -0.66
C GLN A 255 13.71 4.78 0.71
N TYR A 256 14.90 5.37 0.75
CA TYR A 256 15.47 5.93 1.99
C TYR A 256 14.59 7.05 2.55
N THR A 257 14.21 8.02 1.71
CA THR A 257 13.35 9.14 2.12
C THR A 257 11.99 8.66 2.59
N THR A 258 11.35 7.70 1.88
CA THR A 258 10.08 7.10 2.31
C THR A 258 10.21 6.47 3.69
N ARG A 259 11.23 5.62 3.91
CA ARG A 259 11.45 4.97 5.21
C ARG A 259 11.65 5.98 6.33
N GLU A 260 12.50 6.98 6.14
CA GLU A 260 12.83 7.94 7.20
C GLU A 260 11.62 8.79 7.60
N ILE A 261 10.84 9.27 6.61
CA ILE A 261 9.63 10.05 6.87
C ILE A 261 8.55 9.17 7.52
N SER A 262 8.28 7.97 7.00
CA SER A 262 7.26 7.08 7.57
C SER A 262 7.58 6.69 9.01
N VAL A 263 8.84 6.36 9.33
CA VAL A 263 9.21 5.98 10.70
C VAL A 263 9.11 7.17 11.66
N LYS A 264 9.57 8.36 11.26
CA LYS A 264 9.45 9.56 12.11
C LYS A 264 8.00 9.95 12.34
N LEU A 265 7.17 9.90 11.30
CA LEU A 265 5.74 10.21 11.41
C LEU A 265 5.02 9.17 12.27
N PHE A 266 5.35 7.88 12.11
CA PHE A 266 4.77 6.82 12.94
C PHE A 266 5.17 6.98 14.42
N ALA A 267 6.42 7.36 14.70
CA ALA A 267 6.86 7.66 16.07
C ALA A 267 6.12 8.87 16.65
N HIS A 268 5.92 9.94 15.87
CA HIS A 268 5.14 11.11 16.27
C HIS A 268 3.67 10.77 16.54
N LEU A 269 3.03 9.98 15.68
CA LEU A 269 1.65 9.54 15.91
C LEU A 269 1.49 8.77 17.23
N HIS A 270 2.52 8.03 17.66
CA HIS A 270 2.52 7.36 18.96
C HIS A 270 2.76 8.30 20.16
N SER A 271 3.37 9.48 19.96
CA SER A 271 3.52 10.48 21.02
C SER A 271 2.30 11.40 21.15
N LEU A 272 1.43 11.46 20.14
CA LEU A 272 0.15 12.17 20.23
C LEU A 272 -0.79 11.58 21.28
N SER A 273 -1.65 12.43 21.83
CA SER A 273 -2.51 12.10 22.96
C SER A 273 -3.66 11.17 22.60
N LEU A 274 -4.23 10.52 23.62
CA LEU A 274 -5.38 9.63 23.45
C LEU A 274 -6.60 10.37 22.86
N HIS A 275 -6.75 11.66 23.15
CA HIS A 275 -7.81 12.52 22.58
C HIS A 275 -7.76 12.54 21.04
N PHE A 276 -6.56 12.71 20.48
CA PHE A 276 -6.35 12.71 19.04
C PHE A 276 -6.77 11.36 18.42
N HIS A 277 -6.41 10.25 19.06
CA HIS A 277 -6.68 8.90 18.56
C HIS A 277 -8.15 8.47 18.66
N ILE A 278 -8.90 8.95 19.65
CA ILE A 278 -10.33 8.64 19.78
C ILE A 278 -11.16 9.45 18.77
N ASN A 279 -10.77 10.70 18.52
CA ASN A 279 -11.53 11.61 17.65
C ASN A 279 -11.26 11.42 16.15
N ARG A 280 -10.30 10.57 15.77
CA ARG A 280 -9.96 10.28 14.38
C ARG A 280 -10.00 8.79 14.09
N LYS A 281 -10.49 8.43 12.90
CA LYS A 281 -10.44 7.03 12.46
C LYS A 281 -9.00 6.67 12.12
N THR A 282 -8.44 5.66 12.79
CA THR A 282 -7.05 5.22 12.61
C THR A 282 -6.71 4.91 11.14
N GLY A 283 -7.64 4.30 10.40
CA GLY A 283 -7.45 4.04 8.96
C GLY A 283 -7.36 5.30 8.09
N GLU A 284 -8.01 6.40 8.48
CA GLU A 284 -7.89 7.69 7.78
C GLU A 284 -6.53 8.32 8.05
N VAL A 285 -6.05 8.29 9.30
CA VAL A 285 -4.72 8.79 9.68
C VAL A 285 -3.62 8.02 8.93
N LEU A 286 -3.66 6.69 8.94
CA LEU A 286 -2.68 5.85 8.22
C LEU A 286 -2.70 6.12 6.70
N ARG A 287 -3.88 6.35 6.10
CA ARG A 287 -3.96 6.73 4.68
C ARG A 287 -3.34 8.09 4.39
N VAL A 288 -3.37 9.03 5.33
CA VAL A 288 -2.69 10.33 5.18
C VAL A 288 -1.18 10.13 5.27
N VAL A 289 -0.70 9.28 6.19
CA VAL A 289 0.73 8.90 6.31
C VAL A 289 1.25 8.28 5.01
N ASP A 290 0.55 7.27 4.50
CA ASP A 290 0.97 6.52 3.31
C ASP A 290 0.95 7.39 2.04
N ARG A 291 -0.12 8.18 1.85
CA ARG A 291 -0.22 9.08 0.70
C ARG A 291 0.79 10.21 0.79
N GLY A 292 0.86 10.89 1.93
CA GLY A 292 1.78 12.02 2.13
C GLY A 292 3.23 11.65 1.89
N THR A 293 3.67 10.49 2.43
CA THR A 293 5.06 10.03 2.24
C THR A 293 5.36 9.73 0.77
N ASN A 294 4.47 9.01 0.08
CA ASN A 294 4.63 8.71 -1.35
C ASN A 294 4.57 9.99 -2.21
N SER A 295 3.69 10.92 -1.85
CA SER A 295 3.53 12.19 -2.54
C SER A 295 4.79 13.04 -2.48
N ILE A 296 5.53 13.08 -1.37
CA ILE A 296 6.80 13.81 -1.28
C ILE A 296 7.82 13.29 -2.29
N VAL A 297 8.04 11.97 -2.32
CA VAL A 297 9.03 11.35 -3.22
C VAL A 297 8.63 11.52 -4.68
N GLN A 298 7.33 11.35 -4.99
CA GLN A 298 6.82 11.54 -6.34
C GLN A 298 6.91 12.99 -6.79
N LEU A 299 6.51 13.94 -5.95
CA LEU A 299 6.54 15.37 -6.24
C LEU A 299 7.97 15.80 -6.57
N LEU A 300 8.94 15.42 -5.74
CA LEU A 300 10.33 15.78 -5.98
C LEU A 300 10.87 15.17 -7.28
N SER A 301 10.62 13.89 -7.50
CA SER A 301 11.02 13.21 -8.74
C SER A 301 10.39 13.85 -9.98
N GLN A 302 9.10 14.21 -9.93
CA GLN A 302 8.39 14.84 -11.05
C GLN A 302 8.91 16.26 -11.32
N ILE A 303 9.08 17.09 -10.29
CA ILE A 303 9.60 18.46 -10.46
C ILE A 303 11.02 18.42 -11.03
N VAL A 304 11.92 17.64 -10.42
CA VAL A 304 13.34 17.65 -10.77
C VAL A 304 13.61 16.94 -12.11
N PHE A 305 12.94 15.82 -12.41
CA PHE A 305 13.30 14.98 -13.57
C PHE A 305 12.35 15.07 -14.75
N GLN A 306 11.18 15.68 -14.60
CA GLN A 306 10.20 15.81 -15.69
C GLN A 306 9.92 17.27 -16.03
N ILE A 307 9.50 18.07 -15.05
CA ILE A 307 9.11 19.48 -15.30
C ILE A 307 10.32 20.34 -15.60
N PHE A 308 11.32 20.33 -14.72
CA PHE A 308 12.50 21.17 -14.87
C PHE A 308 13.21 20.88 -16.20
N PRO A 309 13.48 19.61 -16.59
CA PRO A 309 14.06 19.31 -17.89
C PRO A 309 13.15 19.67 -19.05
N ALA A 310 11.82 19.51 -18.94
CA ALA A 310 10.90 19.93 -19.99
C ALA A 310 10.95 21.44 -20.23
N LEU A 311 10.88 22.26 -19.18
CA LEU A 311 10.98 23.72 -19.30
C LEU A 311 12.37 24.16 -19.77
N ALA A 312 13.44 23.54 -19.26
CA ALA A 312 14.79 23.79 -19.71
C ALA A 312 14.97 23.45 -21.20
N ASN A 313 14.43 22.33 -21.67
CA ASN A 313 14.46 21.95 -23.09
C ASN A 313 13.76 22.98 -23.99
N ILE A 314 12.67 23.61 -23.54
CA ILE A 314 12.01 24.70 -24.28
C ILE A 314 12.94 25.90 -24.40
N LEU A 315 13.51 26.36 -23.28
CA LEU A 315 14.41 27.51 -23.26
C LEU A 315 15.65 27.27 -24.14
N VAL A 316 16.25 26.09 -24.00
CA VAL A 316 17.40 25.68 -24.81
C VAL A 316 17.01 25.60 -26.29
N ALA A 317 15.84 25.06 -26.64
CA ALA A 317 15.38 25.04 -28.03
C ALA A 317 15.25 26.45 -28.60
N VAL A 318 14.61 27.39 -27.88
CA VAL A 318 14.47 28.78 -28.34
C VAL A 318 15.84 29.40 -28.62
N VAL A 319 16.79 29.23 -27.69
CA VAL A 319 18.17 29.73 -27.85
C VAL A 319 18.87 29.10 -29.05
N VAL A 320 18.80 27.77 -29.18
CA VAL A 320 19.43 27.04 -30.29
C VAL A 320 18.86 27.49 -31.63
N PHE A 321 17.53 27.58 -31.77
CA PHE A 321 16.90 28.02 -33.02
C PHE A 321 17.21 29.49 -33.37
N SER A 322 17.31 30.36 -32.37
CA SER A 322 17.69 31.76 -32.58
C SER A 322 19.14 31.93 -33.03
N ILE A 323 20.07 31.11 -32.54
CA ILE A 323 21.51 31.19 -32.88
C ILE A 323 21.83 30.46 -34.19
N GLN A 324 21.32 29.25 -34.40
CA GLN A 324 21.65 28.42 -35.57
C GLN A 324 20.99 28.91 -36.87
N PHE A 325 19.76 29.40 -36.80
CA PHE A 325 18.99 29.75 -37.99
C PHE A 325 18.73 31.27 -38.05
N SER A 326 17.76 31.74 -37.26
CA SER A 326 17.42 33.15 -37.13
C SER A 326 16.49 33.36 -35.94
N VAL A 327 16.43 34.60 -35.44
CA VAL A 327 15.55 34.98 -34.33
C VAL A 327 14.08 34.63 -34.61
N SER A 328 13.64 34.74 -35.88
CA SER A 328 12.27 34.42 -36.30
C SER A 328 11.85 32.98 -35.97
N PHE A 329 12.74 32.00 -36.14
CA PHE A 329 12.46 30.61 -35.79
C PHE A 329 12.34 30.40 -34.28
N GLY A 330 13.22 31.03 -33.50
CA GLY A 330 13.13 31.00 -32.03
C GLY A 330 11.82 31.61 -31.51
N VAL A 331 11.36 32.71 -32.13
CA VAL A 331 10.07 33.32 -31.80
C VAL A 331 8.89 32.40 -32.13
N ILE A 332 8.89 31.71 -33.28
CA ILE A 332 7.83 30.75 -33.63
C ILE A 332 7.77 29.62 -32.61
N VAL A 333 8.93 29.04 -32.23
CA VAL A 333 9.00 27.98 -31.22
C VAL A 333 8.49 28.49 -29.88
N PHE A 334 8.95 29.66 -29.44
CA PHE A 334 8.52 30.26 -28.17
C PHE A 334 7.00 30.52 -28.13
N VAL A 335 6.44 31.15 -29.17
CA VAL A 335 5.00 31.46 -29.24
C VAL A 335 4.17 30.17 -29.29
N THR A 336 4.58 29.18 -30.10
CA THR A 336 3.88 27.90 -30.18
C THR A 336 3.87 27.20 -28.82
N MET A 337 5.01 27.17 -28.12
CA MET A 337 5.14 26.48 -26.85
C MET A 337 4.44 27.20 -25.69
N ALA A 338 4.50 28.54 -25.67
CA ALA A 338 3.78 29.35 -24.71
C ALA A 338 2.26 29.21 -24.89
N LEU A 339 1.78 29.26 -26.14
CA LEU A 339 0.37 29.04 -26.47
C LEU A 339 -0.07 27.63 -26.08
N TYR A 340 0.76 26.61 -26.34
CA TYR A 340 0.48 25.23 -25.95
C TYR A 340 0.32 25.08 -24.44
N LEU A 341 1.24 25.63 -23.66
CA LEU A 341 1.19 25.58 -22.19
C LEU A 341 -0.06 26.33 -21.67
N TYR A 342 -0.32 27.52 -22.20
CA TYR A 342 -1.51 28.30 -21.84
C TYR A 342 -2.81 27.53 -22.11
N THR A 343 -3.00 27.02 -23.34
CA THR A 343 -4.18 26.23 -23.71
C THR A 343 -4.30 24.98 -22.85
N THR A 344 -3.19 24.29 -22.57
CA THR A 344 -3.17 23.08 -21.74
C THR A 344 -3.63 23.38 -20.32
N ILE A 345 -3.10 24.43 -19.68
CA ILE A 345 -3.44 24.78 -18.30
C ILE A 345 -4.92 25.20 -18.20
N THR A 346 -5.37 26.14 -19.04
CA THR A 346 -6.75 26.64 -19.00
C THR A 346 -7.78 25.55 -19.25
N LEU A 347 -7.57 24.68 -20.26
CA LEU A 347 -8.49 23.58 -20.53
C LEU A 347 -8.42 22.49 -19.46
N THR A 348 -7.24 22.26 -18.85
CA THR A 348 -7.09 21.32 -17.73
C THR A 348 -7.88 21.79 -16.51
N GLU A 349 -7.83 23.07 -16.19
CA GLU A 349 -8.61 23.65 -15.09
C GLU A 349 -10.12 23.54 -15.33
N TRP A 350 -10.59 23.89 -16.54
CA TRP A 350 -11.99 23.71 -16.93
C TRP A 350 -12.44 22.25 -16.80
N ARG A 351 -11.65 21.31 -17.36
CA ARG A 351 -11.90 19.86 -17.29
C ARG A 351 -11.93 19.31 -15.87
N THR A 352 -11.17 19.90 -14.96
CA THR A 352 -11.05 19.42 -13.57
C THR A 352 -12.41 19.42 -12.87
N SER A 353 -13.32 20.34 -13.22
CA SER A 353 -14.70 20.33 -12.72
C SER A 353 -15.48 19.06 -13.08
N PHE A 354 -15.42 18.60 -14.33
CA PHE A 354 -16.08 17.36 -14.77
C PHE A 354 -15.49 16.13 -14.08
N ARG A 355 -14.17 16.09 -13.93
CA ARG A 355 -13.50 15.01 -13.22
C ARG A 355 -13.90 14.95 -11.74
N ARG A 356 -14.02 16.11 -11.08
CA ARG A 356 -14.51 16.18 -9.68
C ARG A 356 -15.91 15.60 -9.56
N LYS A 357 -16.83 16.00 -10.45
CA LYS A 357 -18.20 15.46 -10.43
C LYS A 357 -18.27 13.96 -10.71
N MET A 358 -17.43 13.48 -11.64
CA MET A 358 -17.29 12.06 -11.93
C MET A 358 -16.80 11.27 -10.70
N ASN A 359 -15.76 11.76 -10.01
CA ASN A 359 -15.23 11.12 -8.81
C ASN A 359 -16.26 11.09 -7.66
N GLU A 360 -17.01 12.18 -7.46
CA GLU A 360 -18.07 12.27 -6.45
C GLU A 360 -19.15 11.19 -6.68
N LEU A 361 -19.61 11.04 -7.93
CA LEU A 361 -20.62 10.03 -8.29
C LEU A 361 -20.08 8.60 -8.24
N ASP A 362 -18.79 8.38 -8.59
CA ASP A 362 -18.14 7.07 -8.41
C ASP A 362 -18.09 6.67 -6.93
N ASN A 363 -17.68 7.59 -6.06
CA ASN A 363 -17.64 7.37 -4.61
C ASN A 363 -19.04 7.10 -4.04
N PHE A 364 -20.05 7.83 -4.49
CA PHE A 364 -21.43 7.63 -4.08
C PHE A 364 -21.96 6.25 -4.50
N ALA A 365 -21.70 5.83 -5.75
CA ALA A 365 -22.09 4.51 -6.24
C ALA A 365 -21.39 3.39 -5.47
N ARG A 366 -20.07 3.52 -5.22
CA ARG A 366 -19.29 2.58 -4.41
C ARG A 366 -19.82 2.48 -2.97
N SER A 367 -20.15 3.61 -2.36
CA SER A 367 -20.67 3.65 -0.99
C SER A 367 -21.98 2.88 -0.87
N LYS A 368 -22.91 3.05 -1.83
CA LYS A 368 -24.15 2.26 -1.90
C LYS A 368 -23.90 0.75 -2.01
N ALA A 369 -22.96 0.34 -2.87
CA ALA A 369 -22.63 -1.07 -3.03
C ALA A 369 -22.04 -1.68 -1.76
N VAL A 370 -21.14 -0.96 -1.09
CA VAL A 370 -20.55 -1.40 0.19
C VAL A 370 -21.61 -1.51 1.28
N ASP A 371 -22.49 -0.52 1.41
CA ASP A 371 -23.58 -0.51 2.39
C ASP A 371 -24.54 -1.69 2.20
N SER A 372 -24.91 -2.00 0.95
CA SER A 372 -25.74 -3.17 0.61
C SER A 372 -25.05 -4.50 0.96
N LEU A 373 -23.74 -4.62 0.69
CA LEU A 373 -22.98 -5.86 0.98
C LEU A 373 -22.67 -6.05 2.46
N LEU A 374 -22.46 -4.96 3.22
CA LEU A 374 -22.29 -5.04 4.67
C LEU A 374 -23.59 -5.48 5.35
N ASN A 375 -24.73 -5.01 4.84
CA ASN A 375 -26.06 -5.37 5.32
C ASN A 375 -26.67 -6.54 4.52
N PHE A 376 -25.84 -7.49 4.08
CA PHE A 376 -26.28 -8.61 3.23
C PHE A 376 -27.43 -9.38 3.86
N GLU A 377 -27.35 -9.69 5.16
CA GLU A 377 -28.42 -10.37 5.89
C GLU A 377 -29.73 -9.57 5.86
N THR A 378 -29.67 -8.27 6.11
CA THR A 378 -30.84 -7.39 6.06
C THR A 378 -31.48 -7.38 4.67
N VAL A 379 -30.67 -7.23 3.62
CA VAL A 379 -31.17 -7.27 2.24
C VAL A 379 -31.87 -8.60 1.95
N LYS A 380 -31.34 -9.72 2.47
CA LYS A 380 -31.94 -11.05 2.36
C LYS A 380 -33.20 -11.23 3.20
N TYR A 381 -33.23 -10.75 4.45
CA TYR A 381 -34.40 -10.82 5.32
C TYR A 381 -35.62 -10.13 4.72
N TYR A 382 -35.42 -9.05 3.95
CA TYR A 382 -36.49 -8.28 3.32
C TYR A 382 -36.69 -8.57 1.83
N ASN A 383 -36.01 -9.57 1.23
CA ASN A 383 -36.05 -9.86 -0.21
C ASN A 383 -35.86 -8.61 -1.09
N ALA A 384 -34.94 -7.73 -0.68
CA ALA A 384 -34.73 -6.41 -1.28
C ALA A 384 -33.64 -6.40 -2.37
N GLU A 385 -33.21 -7.55 -2.89
CA GLU A 385 -32.09 -7.63 -3.83
C GLU A 385 -32.36 -6.86 -5.11
N SER A 386 -33.53 -7.05 -5.73
CA SER A 386 -33.91 -6.34 -6.96
C SER A 386 -33.98 -4.83 -6.75
N PHE A 387 -34.39 -4.38 -5.55
CA PHE A 387 -34.43 -2.97 -5.20
C PHE A 387 -33.02 -2.38 -5.10
N GLU A 388 -32.12 -3.03 -4.37
CA GLU A 388 -30.73 -2.56 -4.24
C GLU A 388 -29.96 -2.62 -5.57
N VAL A 389 -30.19 -3.64 -6.41
CA VAL A 389 -29.65 -3.71 -7.78
C VAL A 389 -30.10 -2.51 -8.61
N ASN A 390 -31.40 -2.16 -8.60
CA ASN A 390 -31.91 -1.01 -9.33
C ASN A 390 -31.37 0.33 -8.77
N ARG A 391 -31.23 0.44 -7.45
CA ARG A 391 -30.67 1.62 -6.77
C ARG A 391 -29.20 1.83 -7.12
N TYR A 392 -28.44 0.75 -7.30
CA TYR A 392 -27.07 0.77 -7.79
C TYR A 392 -26.98 1.09 -9.29
N ASP A 393 -27.84 0.49 -10.12
CA ASP A 393 -27.91 0.76 -11.56
C ASP A 393 -28.16 2.25 -11.86
N GLN A 394 -29.09 2.88 -11.13
CA GLN A 394 -29.33 4.33 -11.24
C GLN A 394 -28.09 5.16 -10.89
N ALA A 395 -27.36 4.78 -9.83
CA ALA A 395 -26.13 5.48 -9.44
C ALA A 395 -25.04 5.33 -10.50
N ILE A 396 -24.91 4.14 -11.09
CA ILE A 396 -24.00 3.88 -12.21
C ILE A 396 -24.40 4.68 -13.45
N GLY A 397 -25.69 4.79 -13.77
CA GLY A 397 -26.16 5.60 -14.89
C GLY A 397 -25.83 7.10 -14.75
N GLU A 398 -25.87 7.65 -13.54
CA GLU A 398 -25.43 9.02 -13.27
C GLU A 398 -23.92 9.18 -13.39
N TYR A 399 -23.16 8.24 -12.81
CA TYR A 399 -21.70 8.19 -12.94
C TYR A 399 -21.27 8.13 -14.41
N GLN A 400 -21.88 7.28 -15.23
CA GLN A 400 -21.58 7.14 -16.66
C GLN A 400 -21.81 8.45 -17.44
N LYS A 401 -22.87 9.20 -17.13
CA LYS A 401 -23.11 10.51 -17.75
C LYS A 401 -22.00 11.52 -17.41
N ALA A 402 -21.48 11.48 -16.19
CA ALA A 402 -20.37 12.33 -15.78
C ALA A 402 -19.03 11.87 -16.39
N ASP A 403 -18.78 10.56 -16.44
CA ASP A 403 -17.58 10.00 -17.08
C ASP A 403 -17.53 10.31 -18.57
N TYR A 404 -18.67 10.23 -19.28
CA TYR A 404 -18.75 10.66 -20.67
C TYR A 404 -18.29 12.11 -20.86
N LYS A 405 -18.73 13.05 -20.03
CA LYS A 405 -18.28 14.46 -20.09
C LYS A 405 -16.79 14.60 -19.77
N ASN A 406 -16.30 13.86 -18.78
CA ASN A 406 -14.88 13.82 -18.44
C ASN A 406 -14.02 13.28 -19.60
N SER A 407 -14.46 12.23 -20.28
CA SER A 407 -13.77 11.64 -21.43
C SER A 407 -13.88 12.52 -22.68
N ALA A 408 -15.04 13.10 -22.96
CA ALA A 408 -15.22 14.05 -24.06
C ALA A 408 -14.33 15.30 -23.90
N SER A 409 -14.25 15.86 -22.69
CA SER A 409 -13.37 17.03 -22.42
C SER A 409 -11.88 16.72 -22.60
N LEU A 410 -11.44 15.47 -22.42
CA LEU A 410 -10.07 15.06 -22.74
C LEU A 410 -9.78 15.13 -24.23
N ASN A 411 -10.73 14.67 -25.05
CA ASN A 411 -10.60 14.72 -26.50
C ASN A 411 -10.58 16.16 -27.03
N VAL A 412 -11.38 17.06 -26.43
CA VAL A 412 -11.32 18.50 -26.75
C VAL A 412 -9.94 19.09 -26.43
N LEU A 413 -9.35 18.74 -25.27
CA LEU A 413 -7.98 19.15 -24.92
C LEU A 413 -6.97 18.62 -25.94
N ASN A 414 -7.02 17.33 -26.27
CA ASN A 414 -6.12 16.71 -27.24
C ASN A 414 -6.23 17.37 -28.62
N LEU A 415 -7.44 17.69 -29.07
CA LEU A 415 -7.69 18.38 -30.33
C LEU A 415 -7.12 19.79 -30.33
N ALA A 416 -7.35 20.57 -29.26
CA ALA A 416 -6.81 21.92 -29.13
C ALA A 416 -5.27 21.93 -29.10
N GLN A 417 -4.67 21.00 -28.34
CA GLN A 417 -3.22 20.80 -28.29
C GLN A 417 -2.64 20.45 -29.66
N ASN A 418 -3.28 19.52 -30.38
CA ASN A 418 -2.84 19.12 -31.71
C ASN A 418 -2.97 20.29 -32.72
N ALA A 419 -4.05 21.07 -32.66
CA ALA A 419 -4.23 22.25 -33.50
C ALA A 419 -3.11 23.29 -33.29
N VAL A 420 -2.71 23.55 -32.03
CA VAL A 420 -1.61 24.48 -31.72
C VAL A 420 -0.27 23.96 -32.25
N ILE A 421 0.07 22.69 -32.01
CA ILE A 421 1.34 22.10 -32.47
C ILE A 421 1.40 22.05 -34.00
N THR A 422 0.34 21.60 -34.65
CA THR A 422 0.27 21.53 -36.11
C THR A 422 0.30 22.92 -36.73
N GLY A 423 -0.34 23.91 -36.11
CA GLY A 423 -0.27 25.32 -36.53
C GLY A 423 1.15 25.89 -36.43
N GLY A 424 1.85 25.64 -35.33
CA GLY A 424 3.25 26.04 -35.16
C GLY A 424 4.20 25.34 -36.13
N LEU A 425 3.97 24.03 -36.36
CA LEU A 425 4.71 23.26 -37.35
C LEU A 425 4.48 23.77 -38.76
N LEU A 426 3.23 24.11 -39.13
CA LEU A 426 2.89 24.72 -40.43
C LEU A 426 3.59 26.07 -40.62
N ALA A 427 3.50 26.97 -39.63
CA ALA A 427 4.12 28.29 -39.70
C ALA A 427 5.65 28.19 -39.84
N GLY A 428 6.30 27.35 -39.02
CA GLY A 428 7.73 27.11 -39.13
C GLY A 428 8.12 26.44 -40.44
N SER A 429 7.35 25.45 -40.90
CA SER A 429 7.61 24.75 -42.17
C SER A 429 7.51 25.67 -43.38
N LEU A 430 6.54 26.58 -43.41
CA LEU A 430 6.41 27.59 -44.48
C LEU A 430 7.61 28.55 -44.48
N LEU A 431 8.06 28.99 -43.30
CA LEU A 431 9.25 29.84 -43.19
C LEU A 431 10.53 29.09 -43.61
N PHE A 432 10.68 27.83 -43.23
CA PHE A 432 11.77 26.97 -43.70
C PHE A 432 11.71 26.78 -45.21
N ALA A 433 10.55 26.49 -45.78
CA ALA A 433 10.39 26.33 -47.23
C ALA A 433 10.80 27.61 -47.99
N TYR A 434 10.45 28.79 -47.45
CA TYR A 434 10.89 30.07 -48.00
C TYR A 434 12.40 30.24 -47.94
N GLU A 435 13.03 30.07 -46.78
CA GLU A 435 14.49 30.26 -46.62
C GLU A 435 15.32 29.20 -47.39
N VAL A 436 14.79 27.98 -47.54
CA VAL A 436 15.38 26.94 -48.38
C VAL A 436 15.25 27.30 -49.86
N SER A 437 14.11 27.86 -50.31
CA SER A 437 13.94 28.34 -51.70
C SER A 437 14.89 29.49 -52.05
N GLN A 438 15.28 30.29 -51.05
CA GLN A 438 16.25 31.38 -51.15
C GLN A 438 17.71 30.89 -51.04
N GLY A 439 17.94 29.59 -50.85
CA GLY A 439 19.27 28.98 -50.77
C GLY A 439 20.05 29.26 -49.48
N ARG A 440 19.39 29.79 -48.44
CA ARG A 440 20.05 30.14 -47.15
C ARG A 440 20.10 28.99 -46.17
N LEU A 441 19.18 28.03 -46.28
CA LEU A 441 19.07 26.85 -45.41
C LEU A 441 19.01 25.57 -46.24
N THR A 442 19.43 24.45 -45.65
CA THR A 442 19.45 23.12 -46.30
C THR A 442 18.19 22.30 -45.98
N ALA A 443 17.99 21.20 -46.72
CA ALA A 443 16.90 20.26 -46.44
C ALA A 443 17.06 19.56 -45.07
N GLY A 444 18.30 19.34 -44.59
CA GLY A 444 18.56 18.79 -43.26
C GLY A 444 18.12 19.73 -42.13
N ASN A 445 18.20 21.04 -42.33
CA ASN A 445 17.69 22.03 -41.37
C ASN A 445 16.17 21.94 -41.18
N PHE A 446 15.42 21.66 -42.26
CA PHE A 446 13.97 21.42 -42.18
C PHE A 446 13.64 20.15 -41.37
N VAL A 447 14.37 19.05 -41.60
CA VAL A 447 14.18 17.81 -40.85
C VAL A 447 14.52 17.99 -39.37
N THR A 448 15.60 18.73 -39.07
CA THR A 448 15.99 19.12 -37.70
C THR A 448 14.82 19.81 -37.01
N PHE A 449 14.22 20.82 -37.64
CA PHE A 449 13.09 21.55 -37.08
C PHE A 449 11.90 20.64 -36.78
N ASN A 450 11.52 19.79 -37.73
CA ASN A 450 10.39 18.88 -37.56
C ASN A 450 10.58 17.91 -36.39
N VAL A 451 11.75 17.25 -36.33
CA VAL A 451 12.08 16.29 -35.27
C VAL A 451 12.19 16.97 -33.90
N TYR A 452 12.80 18.16 -33.84
CA TYR A 452 12.91 18.92 -32.60
C TYR A 452 11.53 19.35 -32.09
N MET A 453 10.64 19.85 -32.96
CA MET A 453 9.25 20.19 -32.60
C MET A 453 8.50 18.98 -32.02
N MET A 454 8.64 17.79 -32.63
CA MET A 454 8.01 16.57 -32.14
C MET A 454 8.57 16.12 -30.77
N GLN A 455 9.89 16.28 -30.58
CA GLN A 455 10.55 15.99 -29.31
C GLN A 455 10.07 16.91 -28.19
N LEU A 456 9.90 18.21 -28.46
CA LEU A 456 9.39 19.19 -27.52
C LEU A 456 7.95 18.88 -27.09
N TYR A 457 7.10 18.42 -28.02
CA TYR A 457 5.71 18.10 -27.75
C TYR A 457 5.52 16.91 -26.78
N THR A 458 6.36 15.88 -26.87
CA THR A 458 6.17 14.62 -26.13
C THR A 458 6.06 14.78 -24.60
N PRO A 459 7.00 15.45 -23.89
CA PRO A 459 6.87 15.67 -22.46
C PRO A 459 5.72 16.64 -22.12
N LEU A 460 5.38 17.55 -23.02
CA LEU A 460 4.33 18.55 -22.81
C LEU A 460 2.92 17.96 -22.92
N HIS A 461 2.73 16.91 -23.73
CA HIS A 461 1.47 16.21 -23.82
C HIS A 461 1.02 15.67 -22.45
N TRP A 462 1.96 15.20 -21.64
CA TRP A 462 1.71 14.71 -20.28
C TRP A 462 1.66 15.81 -19.21
N PHE A 463 2.00 17.06 -19.57
CA PHE A 463 2.10 18.17 -18.62
C PHE A 463 0.78 18.44 -17.87
N GLY A 464 -0.37 18.38 -18.54
CA GLY A 464 -1.68 18.55 -17.87
C GLY A 464 -1.98 17.46 -16.83
N THR A 465 -1.41 16.26 -17.00
CA THR A 465 -1.47 15.20 -15.99
C THR A 465 -0.50 15.48 -14.85
N TYR A 466 0.75 15.88 -15.15
CA TYR A 466 1.72 16.25 -14.13
C TYR A 466 1.25 17.41 -13.27
N TYR A 467 0.74 18.49 -13.87
CA TYR A 467 0.19 19.64 -13.16
C TYR A 467 -0.82 19.22 -12.07
N ARG A 468 -1.75 18.33 -12.41
CA ARG A 468 -2.75 17.82 -11.46
C ARG A 468 -2.16 16.87 -10.43
N MET A 469 -1.23 15.99 -10.83
CA MET A 469 -0.54 15.10 -9.89
C MET A 469 0.25 15.88 -8.86
N ILE A 470 0.89 16.97 -9.27
CA ILE A 470 1.61 17.88 -8.40
C ILE A 470 0.65 18.53 -7.40
N GLN A 471 -0.46 19.11 -7.87
CA GLN A 471 -1.47 19.68 -6.98
C GLN A 471 -1.98 18.67 -5.95
N GLN A 472 -2.28 17.43 -6.38
CA GLN A 472 -2.71 16.37 -5.47
C GLN A 472 -1.62 16.00 -4.47
N ASN A 473 -0.39 15.80 -4.94
CA ASN A 473 0.75 15.48 -4.08
C ASN A 473 1.05 16.60 -3.08
N PHE A 474 0.79 17.87 -3.44
CA PHE A 474 0.88 18.99 -2.51
C PHE A 474 -0.17 18.90 -1.40
N ILE A 475 -1.42 18.62 -1.74
CA ILE A 475 -2.51 18.48 -0.76
C ILE A 475 -2.23 17.30 0.20
N ASP A 476 -1.82 16.16 -0.34
CA ASP A 476 -1.53 14.97 0.46
C ASP A 476 -0.30 15.19 1.36
N MET A 477 0.73 15.88 0.84
CA MET A 477 1.90 16.30 1.63
C MET A 477 1.51 17.31 2.72
N GLU A 478 0.64 18.28 2.44
CA GLU A 478 0.18 19.27 3.41
C GLU A 478 -0.55 18.61 4.57
N LYS A 479 -1.49 17.71 4.30
CA LYS A 479 -2.20 16.95 5.35
C LYS A 479 -1.26 16.11 6.20
N MET A 480 -0.20 15.58 5.61
CA MET A 480 0.83 14.85 6.35
C MET A 480 1.66 15.79 7.23
N PHE A 481 1.95 17.02 6.78
CA PHE A 481 2.59 18.03 7.62
C PHE A 481 1.68 18.53 8.73
N ASP A 482 0.37 18.66 8.49
CA ASP A 482 -0.59 18.99 9.55
C ASP A 482 -0.55 17.94 10.67
N LEU A 483 -0.27 16.67 10.35
CA LEU A 483 -0.05 15.62 11.36
C LEU A 483 1.28 15.77 12.12
N PHE A 484 2.34 16.24 11.45
CA PHE A 484 3.63 16.53 12.11
C PHE A 484 3.56 17.77 13.00
N ASP A 485 2.78 18.77 12.58
CA ASP A 485 2.61 20.03 13.28
C ASP A 485 1.59 19.91 14.44
N GLU A 486 0.88 18.78 14.56
CA GLU A 486 0.00 18.49 15.71
C GLU A 486 0.84 18.37 16.99
N GLU A 487 0.50 19.20 17.99
CA GLU A 487 1.25 19.29 19.24
C GLU A 487 0.91 18.14 20.19
N GLU A 488 1.92 17.66 20.91
CA GLU A 488 1.76 16.70 22.00
C GLU A 488 1.09 17.38 23.20
N THR A 489 -0.15 17.01 23.53
CA THR A 489 -0.86 17.63 24.67
C THR A 489 -0.27 17.25 26.03
N VAL A 490 0.40 16.08 26.11
CA VAL A 490 1.05 15.58 27.34
C VAL A 490 2.51 15.35 27.05
N LYS A 491 3.35 16.31 27.44
CA LYS A 491 4.80 16.27 27.22
C LYS A 491 5.57 16.12 28.52
N ASP A 492 6.68 15.39 28.48
CA ASP A 492 7.65 15.37 29.58
C ASP A 492 8.37 16.72 29.66
N ILE A 493 8.58 17.22 30.88
CA ILE A 493 9.39 18.42 31.12
C ILE A 493 10.84 18.10 30.74
N GLU A 494 11.60 19.07 30.21
CA GLU A 494 12.95 18.84 29.67
C GLU A 494 13.91 18.11 30.64
N ASP A 495 13.78 18.37 31.94
CA ASP A 495 14.58 17.74 33.02
C ASP A 495 13.77 16.75 33.89
N ALA A 496 12.75 16.10 33.33
CA ALA A 496 11.94 15.13 34.08
C ALA A 496 12.78 13.96 34.62
N GLY A 497 12.69 13.73 35.93
CA GLY A 497 13.34 12.59 36.60
C GLY A 497 12.63 11.25 36.33
N GLU A 498 13.28 10.14 36.65
CA GLU A 498 12.60 8.82 36.67
C GLU A 498 11.78 8.67 37.95
N LEU A 499 10.56 8.13 37.82
CA LEU A 499 9.72 7.81 38.96
C LEU A 499 10.34 6.65 39.76
N THR A 500 10.66 6.91 41.02
CA THR A 500 11.12 5.86 41.96
C THR A 500 9.94 5.42 42.83
N VAL A 501 9.48 4.19 42.66
CA VAL A 501 8.37 3.63 43.45
C VAL A 501 8.94 2.72 44.54
N THR A 502 8.66 3.04 45.80
CA THR A 502 9.07 2.25 46.98
C THR A 502 7.87 1.63 47.67
N GLU A 503 6.77 2.37 47.76
CA GLU A 503 5.57 1.96 48.48
C GLU A 503 4.35 1.90 47.56
N GLY A 504 4.33 2.66 46.47
CA GLY A 504 3.19 2.71 45.57
C GLY A 504 1.98 3.41 46.19
N HIS A 505 2.21 4.37 47.10
CA HIS A 505 1.17 5.21 47.68
C HIS A 505 0.71 6.26 46.67
N VAL A 506 -0.58 6.27 46.30
CA VAL A 506 -1.13 7.19 45.29
C VAL A 506 -2.01 8.24 45.97
N VAL A 507 -1.84 9.52 45.61
CA VAL A 507 -2.65 10.63 46.15
C VAL A 507 -3.20 11.48 45.03
N PHE A 508 -4.52 11.67 45.02
CA PHE A 508 -5.20 12.70 44.24
C PHE A 508 -5.45 13.90 45.15
N ASP A 509 -4.97 15.08 44.76
CA ASP A 509 -5.10 16.31 45.54
C ASP A 509 -5.85 17.37 44.73
N ASN A 510 -7.13 17.58 45.07
CA ASN A 510 -8.01 18.63 44.54
C ASN A 510 -8.09 18.64 43.01
N VAL A 511 -8.14 17.45 42.41
CA VAL A 511 -8.04 17.29 40.95
C VAL A 511 -9.35 17.68 40.27
N CYS A 512 -9.26 18.60 39.31
CA CYS A 512 -10.35 18.92 38.39
C CYS A 512 -9.92 18.59 36.95
N PHE A 513 -10.83 18.06 36.15
CA PHE A 513 -10.53 17.71 34.77
C PHE A 513 -11.78 17.72 33.87
N SER A 514 -11.59 18.15 32.63
CA SER A 514 -12.58 18.22 31.57
C SER A 514 -11.97 17.75 30.24
N TYR A 515 -12.66 16.88 29.49
CA TYR A 515 -12.16 16.38 28.19
C TYR A 515 -12.22 17.44 27.09
N ASP A 516 -13.36 18.09 26.99
CA ASP A 516 -13.60 19.30 26.21
C ASP A 516 -14.20 20.27 27.22
N GLN A 517 -13.57 21.43 27.44
CA GLN A 517 -13.88 22.46 28.45
C GLN A 517 -15.37 22.82 28.68
N ARG A 518 -16.26 22.29 27.85
CA ARG A 518 -17.72 22.29 27.94
C ARG A 518 -18.29 21.43 29.09
N GLN A 519 -17.67 20.31 29.46
CA GLN A 519 -18.22 19.41 30.50
C GLN A 519 -17.14 18.87 31.44
N THR A 520 -17.18 19.33 32.69
CA THR A 520 -16.32 18.84 33.77
C THR A 520 -16.60 17.36 34.07
N ALA A 521 -15.58 16.52 33.91
CA ALA A 521 -15.65 15.10 34.20
C ALA A 521 -15.29 14.79 35.66
N LEU A 522 -14.31 15.51 36.23
CA LEU A 522 -13.91 15.43 37.64
C LEU A 522 -13.87 16.83 38.24
N ASN A 523 -14.39 16.96 39.46
CA ASN A 523 -14.59 18.26 40.11
C ASN A 523 -14.09 18.23 41.56
N ASN A 524 -12.85 18.67 41.76
CA ASN A 524 -12.18 18.77 43.06
C ASN A 524 -12.14 17.43 43.81
N ILE A 525 -11.65 16.39 43.14
CA ILE A 525 -11.56 15.05 43.72
C ILE A 525 -10.26 14.89 44.51
N SER A 526 -10.38 14.40 45.75
CA SER A 526 -9.24 14.19 46.66
C SER A 526 -9.40 12.86 47.39
N PHE A 527 -8.41 11.97 47.25
CA PHE A 527 -8.34 10.70 47.96
C PHE A 527 -6.92 10.12 47.92
N SER A 528 -6.62 9.17 48.81
CA SER A 528 -5.34 8.46 48.85
C SER A 528 -5.54 6.95 48.79
N ILE A 529 -4.65 6.25 48.10
CA ILE A 529 -4.57 4.80 48.00
C ILE A 529 -3.33 4.35 48.79
N PRO A 530 -3.50 3.79 50.01
CA PRO A 530 -2.41 3.28 50.83
C PRO A 530 -1.58 2.19 50.13
N LYS A 531 -0.34 2.03 50.56
CA LYS A 531 0.54 0.93 50.12
C LYS A 531 -0.15 -0.43 50.28
N GLY A 532 -0.20 -1.20 49.19
CA GLY A 532 -0.71 -2.57 49.22
C GLY A 532 -2.22 -2.70 49.44
N ALA A 533 -2.94 -1.57 49.56
CA ALA A 533 -4.38 -1.58 49.74
C ALA A 533 -5.11 -1.74 48.41
N THR A 534 -6.27 -2.37 48.47
CA THR A 534 -7.22 -2.48 47.36
C THR A 534 -8.32 -1.44 47.54
N VAL A 535 -8.32 -0.41 46.69
CA VAL A 535 -9.34 0.65 46.69
C VAL A 535 -10.29 0.42 45.52
N ALA A 536 -11.59 0.41 45.80
CA ALA A 536 -12.63 0.26 44.79
C ALA A 536 -13.30 1.59 44.44
N LEU A 537 -13.56 1.83 43.16
CA LEU A 537 -14.35 2.97 42.65
C LEU A 537 -15.70 2.47 42.14
N VAL A 538 -16.78 3.02 42.70
CA VAL A 538 -18.15 2.70 42.31
C VAL A 538 -18.97 3.95 42.08
N GLY A 539 -20.12 3.81 41.42
CA GLY A 539 -21.03 4.92 41.17
C GLY A 539 -21.76 4.79 39.84
N PRO A 540 -22.74 5.66 39.57
CA PRO A 540 -23.51 5.62 38.33
C PRO A 540 -22.64 5.74 37.08
N SER A 541 -23.16 5.27 35.95
CA SER A 541 -22.51 5.47 34.64
C SER A 541 -22.33 6.97 34.38
N GLY A 542 -21.18 7.35 33.82
CA GLY A 542 -20.82 8.76 33.60
C GLY A 542 -20.26 9.52 34.81
N GLY A 543 -20.12 8.89 35.98
CA GLY A 543 -19.60 9.57 37.20
C GLY A 543 -18.12 9.98 37.17
N GLY A 544 -17.35 9.61 36.14
CA GLY A 544 -15.93 9.97 36.01
C GLY A 544 -14.91 8.89 36.40
N LYS A 545 -15.35 7.67 36.73
CA LYS A 545 -14.49 6.57 37.22
C LYS A 545 -13.33 6.23 36.25
N SER A 546 -13.62 5.98 34.97
CA SER A 546 -12.59 5.66 33.96
C SER A 546 -11.67 6.86 33.66
N THR A 547 -12.10 8.09 33.96
CA THR A 547 -11.25 9.29 33.84
C THR A 547 -10.12 9.28 34.88
N ILE A 548 -10.38 8.78 36.09
CA ILE A 548 -9.35 8.65 37.14
C ILE A 548 -8.23 7.72 36.71
N LEU A 549 -8.59 6.57 36.14
CA LEU A 549 -7.62 5.63 35.55
C LEU A 549 -6.77 6.30 34.47
N ARG A 550 -7.43 7.04 33.56
CA ARG A 550 -6.75 7.74 32.46
C ARG A 550 -5.80 8.84 32.95
N LEU A 551 -6.17 9.56 34.00
CA LEU A 551 -5.31 10.58 34.62
C LEU A 551 -4.14 9.94 35.38
N LEU A 552 -4.37 8.85 36.11
CA LEU A 552 -3.30 8.14 36.83
C LEU A 552 -2.27 7.54 35.86
N PHE A 553 -2.72 7.06 34.69
CA PHE A 553 -1.83 6.61 33.61
C PHE A 553 -1.23 7.77 32.78
N ARG A 554 -1.60 9.01 33.14
CA ARG A 554 -1.22 10.26 32.46
C ARG A 554 -1.44 10.21 30.95
N PHE A 555 -2.64 9.79 30.55
CA PHE A 555 -3.15 10.01 29.18
C PHE A 555 -3.64 11.45 28.99
N TYR A 556 -3.98 12.12 30.09
CA TYR A 556 -4.35 13.51 30.18
C TYR A 556 -3.67 14.10 31.41
N ASP A 557 -3.40 15.39 31.38
CA ASP A 557 -3.01 16.16 32.56
C ASP A 557 -4.28 16.82 33.17
N PRO A 558 -4.35 16.98 34.50
CA PRO A 558 -5.49 17.64 35.14
C PRO A 558 -5.52 19.14 34.84
N ASP A 559 -6.72 19.74 34.80
CA ASP A 559 -6.90 21.19 34.59
C ASP A 559 -6.42 21.99 35.82
N SER A 560 -6.62 21.41 37.00
CA SER A 560 -6.11 21.90 38.29
C SER A 560 -5.99 20.77 39.30
N GLY A 561 -5.19 20.96 40.34
CA GLY A 561 -4.82 19.91 41.29
C GLY A 561 -3.69 19.01 40.76
N ASN A 562 -3.20 18.13 41.62
CA ASN A 562 -2.01 17.32 41.33
C ASN A 562 -2.23 15.86 41.73
N ILE A 563 -1.52 14.96 41.07
CA ILE A 563 -1.53 13.52 41.37
C ILE A 563 -0.11 13.12 41.76
N TYR A 564 0.03 12.45 42.90
CA TYR A 564 1.31 12.04 43.44
C TYR A 564 1.41 10.52 43.56
N ILE A 565 2.60 9.98 43.30
CA ILE A 565 2.97 8.60 43.61
C ILE A 565 4.20 8.66 44.51
N ASP A 566 4.12 8.10 45.72
CA ASP A 566 5.17 8.17 46.75
C ASP A 566 5.68 9.61 46.98
N GLY A 567 4.77 10.58 46.96
CA GLY A 567 5.06 12.01 47.10
C GLY A 567 5.67 12.70 45.88
N GLN A 568 5.91 11.98 44.78
CA GLN A 568 6.39 12.54 43.51
C GLN A 568 5.21 12.89 42.59
N ASP A 569 5.17 14.13 42.10
CA ASP A 569 4.16 14.58 41.15
C ASP A 569 4.34 13.89 39.79
N ILE A 570 3.30 13.20 39.31
CA ILE A 570 3.36 12.44 38.06
C ILE A 570 3.56 13.33 36.83
N ALA A 571 3.25 14.62 36.92
CA ALA A 571 3.47 15.59 35.85
C ALA A 571 4.96 15.93 35.66
N LYS A 572 5.79 15.70 36.68
CA LYS A 572 7.22 16.08 36.70
C LYS A 572 8.19 14.91 36.45
N VAL A 573 7.67 13.70 36.28
CA VAL A 573 8.45 12.49 36.00
C VAL A 573 8.29 12.05 34.55
N LYS A 574 9.24 11.24 34.06
CA LYS A 574 9.17 10.67 32.71
C LYS A 574 7.98 9.73 32.57
N GLN A 575 7.17 9.91 31.53
CA GLN A 575 6.00 9.07 31.24
C GLN A 575 6.35 7.58 31.13
N THR A 576 7.51 7.26 30.55
CA THR A 576 7.98 5.86 30.41
C THR A 576 8.17 5.20 31.77
N SER A 577 8.78 5.89 32.73
CA SER A 577 8.99 5.38 34.10
C SER A 577 7.68 5.25 34.87
N LEU A 578 6.76 6.21 34.72
CA LEU A 578 5.42 6.15 35.30
C LEU A 578 4.65 4.93 34.80
N ARG A 579 4.50 4.80 33.47
CA ARG A 579 3.71 3.73 32.85
C ARG A 579 4.35 2.36 33.02
N LYS A 580 5.66 2.26 33.19
CA LYS A 580 6.33 0.99 33.52
C LYS A 580 5.85 0.42 34.86
N ASN A 581 5.63 1.28 35.85
CA ASN A 581 5.22 0.88 37.20
C ASN A 581 3.71 0.62 37.37
N ILE A 582 2.90 0.91 36.34
CA ILE A 582 1.44 0.76 36.37
C ILE A 582 0.97 -0.34 35.42
N GLY A 583 0.25 -1.34 35.94
CA GLY A 583 -0.45 -2.37 35.18
C GLY A 583 -1.90 -1.99 34.94
N VAL A 584 -2.45 -2.35 33.78
CA VAL A 584 -3.86 -2.11 33.48
C VAL A 584 -4.47 -3.38 32.89
N VAL A 585 -5.56 -3.85 33.49
CA VAL A 585 -6.45 -4.85 32.89
C VAL A 585 -7.71 -4.11 32.43
N PRO A 586 -7.83 -3.80 31.13
CA PRO A 586 -8.97 -3.06 30.60
C PRO A 586 -10.22 -3.95 30.50
N GLN A 587 -11.39 -3.32 30.45
CA GLN A 587 -12.68 -3.98 30.20
C GLN A 587 -12.66 -4.73 28.87
N ASP A 588 -12.37 -4.01 27.78
CA ASP A 588 -12.26 -4.58 26.44
C ASP A 588 -10.81 -4.91 26.11
N THR A 589 -10.44 -6.18 26.25
CA THR A 589 -9.10 -6.63 25.87
C THR A 589 -8.98 -6.78 24.36
N VAL A 590 -8.11 -5.96 23.77
CA VAL A 590 -7.73 -6.06 22.35
C VAL A 590 -6.52 -6.98 22.19
N LEU A 591 -6.56 -7.81 21.15
CA LEU A 591 -5.46 -8.67 20.73
C LEU A 591 -4.86 -8.13 19.43
N PHE A 592 -3.54 -8.14 19.34
CA PHE A 592 -2.85 -7.91 18.07
C PHE A 592 -3.12 -9.08 17.13
N ASN A 593 -3.16 -8.79 15.83
CA ASN A 593 -3.25 -9.78 14.76
C ASN A 593 -1.93 -10.55 14.61
N ASP A 594 -1.58 -11.33 15.63
CA ASP A 594 -0.32 -12.06 15.78
C ASP A 594 -0.53 -13.31 16.67
N THR A 595 0.53 -14.01 17.06
CA THR A 595 0.45 -15.22 17.89
C THR A 595 0.03 -14.93 19.33
N ILE A 596 -0.46 -15.95 20.04
CA ILE A 596 -0.75 -15.84 21.48
C ILE A 596 0.55 -15.53 22.25
N MET A 597 1.67 -16.16 21.86
CA MET A 597 2.99 -15.88 22.43
C MET A 597 3.35 -14.39 22.33
N TYR A 598 3.22 -13.80 21.15
CA TYR A 598 3.48 -12.38 20.93
C TYR A 598 2.57 -11.50 21.79
N ASN A 599 1.28 -11.84 21.85
CA ASN A 599 0.30 -11.09 22.62
C ASN A 599 0.61 -11.10 24.12
N ILE A 600 1.05 -12.21 24.71
CA ILE A 600 1.43 -12.25 26.13
C ILE A 600 2.78 -11.55 26.35
N ARG A 601 3.77 -11.80 25.48
CA ARG A 601 5.09 -11.13 25.51
C ARG A 601 5.00 -9.61 25.38
N TYR A 602 3.90 -9.09 24.86
CA TYR A 602 3.66 -7.64 24.83
C TYR A 602 3.69 -6.97 26.22
N GLY A 603 3.50 -7.73 27.31
CA GLY A 603 3.68 -7.24 28.68
C GLY A 603 5.13 -6.84 29.01
N ASP A 604 6.10 -7.60 28.51
CA ASP A 604 7.53 -7.28 28.51
C ASP A 604 8.19 -7.90 27.27
N VAL A 605 8.53 -7.05 26.30
CA VAL A 605 9.02 -7.44 24.98
C VAL A 605 10.35 -8.21 25.06
N ASN A 606 11.10 -8.06 26.16
CA ASN A 606 12.38 -8.73 26.38
C ASN A 606 12.25 -10.04 27.17
N ALA A 607 11.04 -10.44 27.59
CA ALA A 607 10.81 -11.65 28.37
C ALA A 607 11.10 -12.93 27.57
N SER A 608 11.63 -13.93 28.26
CA SER A 608 11.89 -15.25 27.66
C SER A 608 10.60 -16.02 27.39
N ASP A 609 10.66 -17.03 26.53
CA ASP A 609 9.53 -17.94 26.29
C ASP A 609 9.04 -18.62 27.58
N GLU A 610 9.95 -18.90 28.51
CA GLU A 610 9.64 -19.52 29.81
C GLU A 610 8.85 -18.56 30.70
N ASP A 611 9.26 -17.29 30.78
CA ASP A 611 8.54 -16.26 31.54
C ASP A 611 7.12 -16.06 31.01
N VAL A 612 6.96 -16.08 29.69
CA VAL A 612 5.64 -16.00 29.04
C VAL A 612 4.75 -17.20 29.42
N GLN A 613 5.30 -18.41 29.44
CA GLN A 613 4.57 -19.60 29.86
C GLN A 613 4.20 -19.55 31.35
N ASN A 614 5.11 -19.07 32.20
CA ASN A 614 4.85 -18.92 33.64
C ASN A 614 3.75 -17.89 33.90
N ALA A 615 3.76 -16.76 33.19
CA ALA A 615 2.69 -15.77 33.24
C ALA A 615 1.34 -16.34 32.76
N ALA A 616 1.35 -17.16 31.70
CA ALA A 616 0.15 -17.84 31.20
C ALA A 616 -0.41 -18.87 32.20
N LYS A 617 0.46 -19.57 32.94
CA LYS A 617 0.05 -20.49 34.02
C LYS A 617 -0.57 -19.72 35.19
N ALA A 618 0.06 -18.63 35.60
CA ALA A 618 -0.47 -17.77 36.67
C ALA A 618 -1.83 -17.15 36.31
N ALA A 619 -2.05 -16.85 35.02
CA ALA A 619 -3.35 -16.38 34.52
C ALA A 619 -4.35 -17.51 34.20
N GLN A 620 -4.01 -18.77 34.49
CA GLN A 620 -4.85 -19.96 34.22
C GLN A 620 -5.30 -20.09 32.75
N ILE A 621 -4.45 -19.73 31.78
CA ILE A 621 -4.74 -19.88 30.34
C ILE A 621 -3.80 -20.86 29.63
N HIS A 622 -2.69 -21.26 30.26
CA HIS A 622 -1.70 -22.18 29.69
C HIS A 622 -2.31 -23.47 29.14
N ASP A 623 -3.11 -24.18 29.94
CA ASP A 623 -3.69 -25.47 29.54
C ASP A 623 -4.63 -25.31 28.35
N LYS A 624 -5.39 -24.21 28.31
CA LYS A 624 -6.26 -23.90 27.17
C LYS A 624 -5.44 -23.63 25.90
N ILE A 625 -4.34 -22.89 26.00
CA ILE A 625 -3.44 -22.63 24.87
C ILE A 625 -2.91 -23.94 24.29
N LEU A 626 -2.53 -24.90 25.15
CA LEU A 626 -2.05 -26.22 24.72
C LEU A 626 -3.13 -27.07 24.03
N THR A 627 -4.42 -26.76 24.19
CA THR A 627 -5.49 -27.44 23.43
C THR A 627 -5.60 -26.97 21.99
N PHE A 628 -5.01 -25.82 21.64
CA PHE A 628 -5.04 -25.33 20.27
C PHE A 628 -4.03 -26.09 19.37
N PRO A 629 -4.34 -26.32 18.08
CA PRO A 629 -3.47 -27.08 17.18
C PRO A 629 -2.03 -26.57 17.10
N ASP A 630 -1.85 -25.23 17.11
CA ASP A 630 -0.55 -24.57 17.01
C ASP A 630 -0.03 -24.09 18.39
N GLY A 631 -0.70 -24.45 19.48
CA GLY A 631 -0.32 -24.03 20.83
C GLY A 631 -0.15 -22.51 20.96
N TYR A 632 1.03 -22.08 21.41
CA TYR A 632 1.40 -20.68 21.57
C TYR A 632 1.59 -19.91 20.24
N GLU A 633 1.83 -20.62 19.13
CA GLU A 633 1.97 -20.04 17.79
C GLU A 633 0.60 -19.82 17.11
N THR A 634 -0.50 -20.19 17.78
CA THR A 634 -1.85 -19.93 17.30
C THR A 634 -2.04 -18.44 17.04
N LYS A 635 -2.40 -18.08 15.80
CA LYS A 635 -2.69 -16.70 15.40
C LYS A 635 -4.04 -16.26 15.91
N VAL A 636 -4.09 -15.14 16.62
CA VAL A 636 -5.30 -14.52 17.18
C VAL A 636 -5.51 -13.11 16.60
N GLY A 637 -6.63 -12.47 16.95
CA GLY A 637 -7.01 -11.13 16.48
C GLY A 637 -8.29 -11.16 15.63
N GLU A 638 -8.54 -10.13 14.84
CA GLU A 638 -9.75 -9.99 14.00
C GLU A 638 -9.82 -11.04 12.89
N ARG A 639 -8.66 -11.46 12.38
CA ARG A 639 -8.50 -12.43 11.28
C ARG A 639 -8.02 -13.82 11.72
N GLY A 640 -7.72 -14.00 13.00
CA GLY A 640 -7.22 -15.26 13.59
C GLY A 640 -8.30 -16.05 14.32
N LEU A 641 -7.87 -17.02 15.13
CA LEU A 641 -8.75 -17.72 16.07
C LEU A 641 -9.40 -16.71 17.03
N ARG A 642 -10.73 -16.77 17.13
CA ARG A 642 -11.48 -15.93 18.07
C ARG A 642 -11.45 -16.57 19.46
N LEU A 643 -10.69 -15.96 20.37
CA LEU A 643 -10.76 -16.27 21.79
C LEU A 643 -12.09 -15.78 22.38
N SER A 644 -12.62 -16.50 23.36
CA SER A 644 -13.78 -16.08 24.15
C SER A 644 -13.47 -14.82 24.97
N GLY A 645 -14.49 -14.13 25.48
CA GLY A 645 -14.30 -12.92 26.32
C GLY A 645 -13.37 -13.19 27.52
N GLY A 646 -13.61 -14.28 28.25
CA GLY A 646 -12.78 -14.68 29.39
C GLY A 646 -11.37 -15.08 29.00
N GLU A 647 -11.18 -15.75 27.86
CA GLU A 647 -9.85 -16.09 27.36
C GLU A 647 -9.05 -14.84 27.00
N LYS A 648 -9.66 -13.87 26.29
CA LYS A 648 -9.01 -12.58 25.98
C LYS A 648 -8.57 -11.89 27.26
N GLN A 649 -9.43 -11.88 28.26
CA GLN A 649 -9.13 -11.22 29.52
C GLN A 649 -8.00 -11.92 30.30
N ARG A 650 -7.95 -13.25 30.31
CA ARG A 650 -6.80 -13.98 30.87
C ARG A 650 -5.50 -13.66 30.13
N VAL A 651 -5.54 -13.41 28.82
CA VAL A 651 -4.35 -12.89 28.09
C VAL A 651 -3.95 -11.51 28.61
N ALA A 652 -4.90 -10.59 28.89
CA ALA A 652 -4.58 -9.30 29.51
C ALA A 652 -4.01 -9.44 30.94
N ILE A 653 -4.54 -10.36 31.74
CA ILE A 653 -4.00 -10.68 33.05
C ILE A 653 -2.56 -11.22 32.92
N ALA A 654 -2.31 -12.15 32.00
CA ALA A 654 -0.98 -12.68 31.73
C ALA A 654 0.00 -11.57 31.30
N ARG A 655 -0.41 -10.63 30.44
CA ARG A 655 0.40 -9.44 30.08
C ARG A 655 0.76 -8.62 31.31
N THR A 656 -0.18 -8.43 32.22
CA THR A 656 0.00 -7.61 33.43
C THR A 656 0.90 -8.31 34.45
N ILE A 657 0.74 -9.63 34.63
CA ILE A 657 1.62 -10.46 35.46
C ILE A 657 3.05 -10.40 34.92
N LEU A 658 3.23 -10.57 33.61
CA LEU A 658 4.54 -10.53 32.97
C LEU A 658 5.23 -9.17 33.12
N LYS A 659 4.46 -8.08 33.00
CA LYS A 659 4.96 -6.70 33.21
C LYS A 659 5.42 -6.46 34.65
N ASN A 660 4.88 -7.20 35.61
CA ASN A 660 5.16 -7.10 37.04
C ASN A 660 5.15 -5.66 37.64
N PRO A 661 4.04 -4.91 37.54
CA PRO A 661 3.94 -3.53 38.00
C PRO A 661 3.70 -3.43 39.52
N SER A 662 4.07 -2.28 40.11
CA SER A 662 3.86 -1.98 41.54
C SER A 662 2.43 -1.50 41.84
N ILE A 663 1.79 -0.85 40.86
CA ILE A 663 0.41 -0.36 40.94
C ILE A 663 -0.42 -1.10 39.89
N ILE A 664 -1.57 -1.62 40.28
CA ILE A 664 -2.48 -2.36 39.39
C ILE A 664 -3.80 -1.63 39.27
N LEU A 665 -4.25 -1.46 38.02
CA LEU A 665 -5.51 -0.86 37.67
C LEU A 665 -6.42 -1.92 37.02
N LEU A 666 -7.59 -2.15 37.59
CA LEU A 666 -8.61 -3.06 37.04
C LEU A 666 -9.81 -2.24 36.60
N ASP A 667 -10.12 -2.23 35.30
CA ASP A 667 -11.27 -1.50 34.74
C ASP A 667 -12.38 -2.48 34.36
N GLU A 668 -13.39 -2.64 35.23
CA GLU A 668 -14.54 -3.52 35.02
C GLU A 668 -14.20 -4.94 34.54
N ALA A 669 -13.11 -5.49 35.07
CA ALA A 669 -12.53 -6.72 34.56
C ALA A 669 -13.58 -7.83 34.37
N THR A 670 -14.49 -8.10 35.30
CA THR A 670 -15.40 -9.26 35.19
C THR A 670 -16.78 -9.01 34.56
N SER A 671 -17.04 -7.81 34.02
CA SER A 671 -18.40 -7.41 33.63
C SER A 671 -19.00 -8.21 32.46
N ALA A 672 -18.16 -8.73 31.56
CA ALA A 672 -18.58 -9.42 30.33
C ALA A 672 -18.56 -10.96 30.39
N LEU A 673 -18.45 -11.54 31.59
CA LEU A 673 -18.18 -12.97 31.75
C LEU A 673 -19.37 -13.77 32.31
N ASP A 674 -19.40 -15.05 31.93
CA ASP A 674 -20.19 -16.10 32.55
C ASP A 674 -19.67 -16.42 33.97
N THR A 675 -20.57 -16.85 34.85
CA THR A 675 -20.35 -16.98 36.30
C THR A 675 -19.22 -17.95 36.69
N THR A 676 -19.05 -19.06 35.96
CA THR A 676 -17.97 -20.04 36.19
C THR A 676 -16.62 -19.47 35.77
N THR A 677 -16.57 -18.77 34.64
CA THR A 677 -15.37 -18.09 34.14
C THR A 677 -14.97 -16.93 35.03
N GLU A 678 -15.93 -16.22 35.61
CA GLU A 678 -15.73 -15.12 36.56
C GLU A 678 -14.99 -15.58 37.82
N ARG A 679 -15.40 -16.68 38.46
CA ARG A 679 -14.74 -17.18 39.68
C ARG A 679 -13.25 -17.49 39.46
N ASN A 680 -12.94 -18.19 38.37
CA ASN A 680 -11.56 -18.53 38.03
C ASN A 680 -10.72 -17.27 37.72
N ILE A 681 -11.33 -16.25 37.12
CA ILE A 681 -10.64 -14.98 36.85
C ILE A 681 -10.44 -14.18 38.14
N GLN A 682 -11.39 -14.20 39.07
CA GLN A 682 -11.23 -13.59 40.40
C GLN A 682 -10.07 -14.20 41.17
N GLU A 683 -9.87 -15.52 41.11
CA GLU A 683 -8.71 -16.18 41.72
C GLU A 683 -7.38 -15.68 41.12
N ALA A 684 -7.30 -15.57 39.80
CA ALA A 684 -6.12 -15.05 39.12
C ALA A 684 -5.86 -13.56 39.43
N LEU A 685 -6.93 -12.75 39.52
CA LEU A 685 -6.85 -11.34 39.91
C LEU A 685 -6.37 -11.19 41.36
N ALA A 686 -6.95 -11.95 42.30
CA ALA A 686 -6.54 -11.92 43.71
C ALA A 686 -5.07 -12.34 43.90
N ALA A 687 -4.60 -13.33 43.14
CA ALA A 687 -3.19 -13.72 43.15
C ALA A 687 -2.27 -12.60 42.60
N MET A 688 -2.74 -11.89 41.57
CA MET A 688 -1.98 -10.80 40.95
C MET A 688 -1.93 -9.53 41.81
N THR A 689 -2.99 -9.22 42.56
CA THR A 689 -3.11 -8.00 43.38
C THR A 689 -2.50 -8.12 44.77
N LYS A 690 -2.16 -9.34 45.21
CA LYS A 690 -1.55 -9.59 46.52
C LYS A 690 -0.28 -8.75 46.72
N ASP A 691 -0.22 -8.05 47.86
CA ASP A 691 0.87 -7.17 48.28
C ASP A 691 1.17 -6.00 47.31
N ARG A 692 0.20 -5.60 46.48
CA ARG A 692 0.32 -4.51 45.50
C ARG A 692 -0.79 -3.49 45.67
N THR A 693 -0.46 -2.22 45.45
CA THR A 693 -1.45 -1.14 45.43
C THR A 693 -2.40 -1.36 44.26
N THR A 694 -3.69 -1.52 44.55
CA THR A 694 -4.69 -1.89 43.54
C THR A 694 -5.84 -0.89 43.52
N LEU A 695 -6.19 -0.40 42.34
CA LEU A 695 -7.38 0.41 42.09
C LEU A 695 -8.33 -0.37 41.18
N VAL A 696 -9.54 -0.64 41.67
CA VAL A 696 -10.55 -1.45 40.98
C VAL A 696 -11.77 -0.61 40.66
N ILE A 697 -12.15 -0.51 39.39
CA ILE A 697 -13.47 -0.03 38.99
C ILE A 697 -14.37 -1.25 38.87
N ALA A 698 -15.46 -1.26 39.63
CA ALA A 698 -16.42 -2.35 39.58
C ALA A 698 -17.81 -1.84 39.21
N HIS A 699 -18.42 -2.55 38.25
CA HIS A 699 -19.85 -2.45 38.00
C HIS A 699 -20.64 -3.41 38.89
N ARG A 700 -20.09 -4.61 39.19
CA ARG A 700 -20.68 -5.58 40.12
C ARG A 700 -20.14 -5.33 41.52
N LEU A 701 -21.00 -4.99 42.48
CA LEU A 701 -20.58 -4.69 43.84
C LEU A 701 -20.06 -5.93 44.58
N SER A 702 -20.49 -7.13 44.18
CA SER A 702 -20.02 -8.41 44.74
C SER A 702 -18.52 -8.63 44.60
N THR A 703 -17.88 -8.03 43.59
CA THR A 703 -16.43 -8.22 43.32
C THR A 703 -15.54 -7.33 44.17
N ILE A 704 -16.11 -6.34 44.86
CA ILE A 704 -15.38 -5.35 45.66
C ILE A 704 -15.78 -5.38 47.14
N VAL A 705 -16.56 -6.38 47.57
CA VAL A 705 -16.95 -6.54 48.98
C VAL A 705 -15.71 -6.65 49.88
N ASN A 706 -14.64 -7.27 49.36
CA ASN A 706 -13.37 -7.47 50.07
C ASN A 706 -12.37 -6.32 49.84
N ALA A 707 -12.78 -5.17 49.29
CA ALA A 707 -11.89 -4.02 49.14
C ALA A 707 -11.65 -3.33 50.49
N ASP A 708 -10.42 -2.88 50.74
CA ASP A 708 -10.05 -2.19 51.97
C ASP A 708 -10.76 -0.84 52.11
N LEU A 709 -11.03 -0.18 50.97
CA LEU A 709 -11.74 1.09 50.91
C LEU A 709 -12.56 1.17 49.63
N ILE A 710 -13.82 1.59 49.75
CA ILE A 710 -14.72 1.84 48.63
C ILE A 710 -14.98 3.34 48.54
N LEU A 711 -14.77 3.91 47.35
CA LEU A 711 -15.06 5.30 47.03
C LEU A 711 -16.24 5.37 46.05
N VAL A 712 -17.31 6.04 46.48
CA VAL A 712 -18.51 6.24 45.67
C VAL A 712 -18.42 7.57 44.96
N ILE A 713 -18.32 7.52 43.63
CA ILE A 713 -18.15 8.68 42.76
C ILE A 713 -19.46 9.01 42.06
N LYS A 714 -19.93 10.24 42.26
CA LYS A 714 -21.12 10.78 41.58
C LYS A 714 -20.85 12.22 41.17
N ASP A 715 -21.23 12.55 39.94
CA ASP A 715 -21.03 13.89 39.34
C ASP A 715 -19.59 14.43 39.46
N GLY A 716 -18.59 13.53 39.31
CA GLY A 716 -17.17 13.87 39.36
C GLY A 716 -16.61 14.15 40.76
N ARG A 717 -17.35 13.80 41.83
CA ARG A 717 -16.95 13.97 43.24
C ARG A 717 -17.04 12.67 44.01
N VAL A 718 -16.22 12.52 45.05
CA VAL A 718 -16.39 11.46 46.06
C VAL A 718 -17.53 11.88 47.00
N VAL A 719 -18.60 11.10 47.02
CA VAL A 719 -19.80 11.36 47.84
C VAL A 719 -19.78 10.52 49.12
N GLU A 720 -19.30 9.28 49.04
CA GLU A 720 -19.17 8.37 50.18
C GLU A 720 -17.81 7.65 50.13
N SER A 721 -17.27 7.32 51.30
CA SER A 721 -16.02 6.58 51.44
C SER A 721 -16.07 5.70 52.70
N GLY A 722 -15.71 4.43 52.58
CA GLY A 722 -15.63 3.49 53.71
C GLY A 722 -15.50 2.05 53.23
N SER A 723 -15.41 1.10 54.17
CA SER A 723 -15.52 -0.32 53.84
C SER A 723 -16.97 -0.70 53.50
N HIS A 724 -17.17 -1.89 52.92
CA HIS A 724 -18.50 -2.41 52.62
C HIS A 724 -19.42 -2.40 53.86
N GLU A 725 -18.91 -2.88 54.99
CA GLU A 725 -19.67 -2.93 56.25
C GLU A 725 -19.99 -1.54 56.78
N GLU A 726 -19.04 -0.61 56.71
CA GLU A 726 -19.22 0.79 57.15
C GLU A 726 -20.28 1.52 56.32
N LEU A 727 -20.29 1.33 54.99
CA LEU A 727 -21.25 1.99 54.09
C LEU A 727 -22.67 1.44 54.28
N ILE A 728 -22.82 0.12 54.50
CA ILE A 728 -24.12 -0.49 54.78
C ILE A 728 -24.63 -0.10 56.17
N GLN A 729 -23.79 -0.21 57.20
CA GLN A 729 -24.19 0.16 58.56
C GLN A 729 -24.49 1.66 58.67
N GLY A 730 -23.72 2.51 57.99
CA GLY A 730 -23.96 3.95 57.93
C GLY A 730 -25.32 4.30 57.31
N ALA A 731 -25.73 3.60 56.25
CA ALA A 731 -27.05 3.78 55.64
C ALA A 731 -28.19 3.32 56.57
N LEU A 732 -28.02 2.16 57.22
CA LEU A 732 -29.01 1.59 58.15
C LEU A 732 -29.16 2.43 59.43
N ALA A 733 -28.07 3.01 59.94
CA ALA A 733 -28.06 3.80 61.17
C ALA A 733 -28.62 5.22 60.99
N ASN A 734 -28.37 5.87 59.85
CA ASN A 734 -28.72 7.28 59.65
C ASN A 734 -30.12 7.51 59.05
N LYS A 735 -30.86 6.47 58.63
CA LYS A 735 -32.15 6.56 57.90
C LYS A 735 -32.09 7.47 56.65
N ILE A 736 -30.90 7.70 56.11
CA ILE A 736 -30.67 8.41 54.86
C ILE A 736 -30.21 7.33 53.86
N GLU A 737 -30.90 7.21 52.74
CA GLU A 737 -30.54 6.28 51.66
C GLU A 737 -29.19 6.71 51.07
N GLY A 738 -28.12 6.01 51.46
CA GLY A 738 -26.79 6.18 50.86
C GLY A 738 -26.78 5.68 49.42
N VAL A 739 -26.00 6.34 48.56
CA VAL A 739 -25.88 6.00 47.14
C VAL A 739 -25.33 4.58 46.96
N TYR A 740 -24.36 4.17 47.80
CA TYR A 740 -23.85 2.80 47.80
C TYR A 740 -24.94 1.77 48.11
N TYR A 741 -25.74 2.03 49.15
CA TYR A 741 -26.79 1.13 49.61
C TYR A 741 -27.90 0.98 48.56
N GLU A 742 -28.31 2.07 47.91
CA GLU A 742 -29.29 2.04 46.82
C GLU A 742 -28.78 1.18 45.64
N MET A 743 -27.50 1.33 45.26
CA MET A 743 -26.90 0.50 44.21
C MET A 743 -26.81 -0.97 44.61
N TRP A 744 -26.54 -1.26 45.88
CA TRP A 744 -26.49 -2.61 46.42
C TRP A 744 -27.85 -3.31 46.38
N GLN A 745 -28.90 -2.64 46.85
CA GLN A 745 -30.27 -3.17 46.78
C GLN A 745 -30.70 -3.44 45.35
N LYS A 746 -30.45 -2.51 44.43
CA LYS A 746 -30.75 -2.68 43.00
C LYS A 746 -30.07 -3.90 42.37
N GLN A 747 -28.87 -4.27 42.83
CA GLN A 747 -28.18 -5.47 42.33
C GLN A 747 -28.70 -6.76 42.96
N LEU A 748 -29.19 -6.71 44.20
CA LEU A 748 -29.84 -7.85 44.86
C LEU A 748 -31.21 -8.15 44.25
N ASP A 749 -31.95 -7.12 43.83
CA ASP A 749 -33.28 -7.26 43.20
C ASP A 749 -33.19 -7.70 41.72
N ASP A 750 -31.99 -7.73 41.13
CA ASP A 750 -31.78 -8.20 39.75
C ASP A 750 -31.75 -9.75 39.73
N PRO A 751 -32.69 -10.46 39.09
CA PRO A 751 -32.88 -11.92 39.20
C PRO A 751 -31.71 -12.77 38.69
N THR A 752 -30.63 -12.17 38.19
CA THR A 752 -29.37 -12.85 37.87
C THR A 752 -28.42 -13.00 39.07
N SER A 753 -28.68 -12.35 40.20
CA SER A 753 -27.78 -12.36 41.38
C SER A 753 -28.18 -13.34 42.49
N GLU A 754 -29.42 -13.86 42.51
CA GLU A 754 -29.94 -14.79 43.55
C GLU A 754 -29.20 -16.14 43.65
N ALA A 755 -28.38 -16.50 42.65
CA ALA A 755 -27.55 -17.71 42.70
C ALA A 755 -26.26 -17.54 43.55
N LEU A 756 -25.93 -16.33 44.02
CA LEU A 756 -24.62 -16.00 44.61
C LEU A 756 -24.58 -15.93 46.15
N THR A 757 -25.71 -16.01 46.86
CA THR A 757 -25.75 -15.79 48.32
C THR A 757 -25.86 -17.05 49.19
N SER A 758 -25.88 -18.26 48.61
CA SER A 758 -25.92 -19.50 49.42
C SER A 758 -24.51 -20.05 49.71
N ALA A 759 -23.97 -19.72 50.88
CA ALA A 759 -22.94 -20.52 51.56
C ALA A 759 -23.62 -21.58 52.47
N PRO A 760 -22.97 -22.72 52.77
CA PRO A 760 -23.66 -23.93 53.21
C PRO A 760 -23.78 -24.02 54.74
N GLU A 761 -24.98 -24.29 55.25
CA GLU A 761 -25.18 -24.85 56.59
C GLU A 761 -25.54 -26.35 56.49
N ASP A 762 -24.82 -27.13 57.29
CA ASP A 762 -24.96 -28.57 57.48
C ASP A 762 -26.39 -28.98 57.89
N VAL A 763 -26.97 -29.95 57.19
CA VAL A 763 -27.98 -30.85 57.77
C VAL A 763 -27.71 -32.29 57.35
N LEU A 764 -27.40 -33.11 58.35
CA LEU A 764 -27.31 -34.56 58.31
C LEU A 764 -28.71 -35.20 58.25
N VAL A 765 -28.86 -36.14 57.31
CA VAL A 765 -29.53 -37.46 57.35
C VAL A 765 -30.95 -37.56 57.95
N GLU A 766 -31.93 -37.95 57.10
CA GLU A 766 -32.73 -39.18 57.28
C GLU A 766 -33.52 -39.55 55.98
N GLU A 767 -33.59 -40.86 55.70
CA GLU A 767 -34.13 -41.52 54.48
C GLU A 767 -35.67 -41.85 54.55
N PRO A 768 -36.25 -42.81 53.78
CA PRO A 768 -36.92 -42.59 52.50
C PRO A 768 -38.39 -43.12 52.43
N SER A 769 -39.12 -42.76 51.37
CA SER A 769 -40.40 -43.30 50.81
C SER A 769 -41.37 -42.14 50.53
N GLU A 770 -42.14 -42.07 49.45
CA GLU A 770 -42.74 -43.12 48.65
C GLU A 770 -43.06 -42.62 47.22
N ILE A 771 -43.18 -43.58 46.31
CA ILE A 771 -43.24 -43.48 44.86
C ILE A 771 -44.63 -43.05 44.37
N LEU A 772 -44.69 -42.13 43.40
CA LEU A 772 -45.75 -42.13 42.40
C LEU A 772 -45.22 -41.69 41.03
N GLN A 773 -45.57 -42.49 40.04
CA GLN A 773 -44.92 -42.70 38.75
C GLN A 773 -45.21 -41.59 37.74
N ILE A 774 -44.18 -41.17 36.99
CA ILE A 774 -44.31 -40.46 35.72
C ILE A 774 -43.81 -41.42 34.62
N PRO A 775 -44.56 -41.69 33.54
CA PRO A 775 -44.18 -42.71 32.56
C PRO A 775 -43.05 -42.24 31.65
N LYS A 776 -42.09 -43.14 31.41
CA LYS A 776 -41.14 -43.06 30.29
C LYS A 776 -41.89 -43.32 28.98
N ILE A 777 -41.75 -42.39 28.03
CA ILE A 777 -41.93 -42.65 26.60
C ILE A 777 -40.64 -42.21 25.91
N GLN A 778 -39.86 -43.20 25.46
CA GLN A 778 -38.93 -43.08 24.34
C GLN A 778 -39.76 -43.14 23.06
N GLU A 779 -39.63 -42.12 22.20
CA GLU A 779 -39.52 -42.19 20.73
C GLU A 779 -39.94 -40.88 20.04
N SER A 780 -39.14 -40.49 19.03
CA SER A 780 -39.44 -39.59 17.89
C SER A 780 -39.70 -38.10 18.21
N VAL A 781 -39.07 -37.11 17.58
CA VAL A 781 -38.96 -36.87 16.13
C VAL A 781 -37.64 -36.11 15.86
N GLN A 782 -36.64 -36.85 15.39
CA GLN A 782 -35.60 -36.35 14.49
C GLN A 782 -36.22 -36.40 13.10
N GLN A 783 -36.90 -35.33 12.68
CA GLN A 783 -37.50 -35.23 11.36
C GLN A 783 -37.85 -33.77 11.04
N GLU A 784 -36.82 -32.97 10.78
CA GLU A 784 -36.95 -31.76 9.94
C GLU A 784 -35.66 -31.45 9.17
N ALA A 785 -34.83 -32.48 8.94
CA ALA A 785 -33.65 -32.46 8.09
C ALA A 785 -33.58 -33.75 7.25
N ALA A 786 -34.69 -34.07 6.57
CA ALA A 786 -34.78 -35.09 5.52
C ALA A 786 -36.12 -34.93 4.78
N LYS A 787 -36.23 -33.87 3.99
CA LYS A 787 -37.24 -33.71 2.92
C LYS A 787 -36.75 -32.75 1.85
N SER A 788 -35.66 -33.14 1.19
CA SER A 788 -35.32 -32.71 -0.17
C SER A 788 -34.42 -33.76 -0.86
N THR A 789 -34.59 -35.03 -0.50
CA THR A 789 -33.89 -36.17 -1.08
C THR A 789 -34.92 -37.29 -1.23
N GLU A 790 -35.83 -37.08 -2.18
CA GLU A 790 -36.67 -38.08 -2.84
C GLU A 790 -37.35 -37.33 -3.98
N GLY A 791 -36.63 -37.29 -5.10
CA GLY A 791 -36.91 -36.56 -6.32
C GLY A 791 -35.68 -36.55 -7.22
N GLU A 792 -34.93 -37.66 -7.23
CA GLU A 792 -33.75 -37.93 -8.07
C GLU A 792 -33.41 -39.43 -7.95
N GLU A 793 -34.41 -40.29 -8.16
CA GLU A 793 -34.24 -41.71 -8.52
C GLU A 793 -35.27 -42.01 -9.62
N GLU A 794 -35.12 -41.32 -10.75
CA GLU A 794 -35.72 -41.60 -12.05
C GLU A 794 -34.97 -40.68 -13.03
N ASP A 795 -33.81 -41.14 -13.50
CA ASP A 795 -33.09 -40.68 -14.73
C ASP A 795 -31.63 -41.22 -14.84
N GLU A 796 -31.20 -42.15 -13.97
CA GLU A 796 -29.88 -42.84 -14.10
C GLU A 796 -29.94 -44.24 -14.74
N GLU A 797 -30.95 -44.54 -15.56
CA GLU A 797 -31.02 -45.78 -16.35
C GLU A 797 -30.92 -45.61 -17.88
N ASP A 798 -30.62 -44.42 -18.41
CA ASP A 798 -30.52 -44.20 -19.87
C ASP A 798 -29.14 -43.74 -20.40
N GLU A 799 -28.06 -43.89 -19.63
CA GLU A 799 -26.69 -43.57 -20.10
C GLU A 799 -25.68 -44.73 -19.99
N LYS A 800 -26.16 -45.97 -20.16
CA LYS A 800 -25.33 -47.14 -20.51
C LYS A 800 -25.84 -47.85 -21.75
N LYS A 801 -25.86 -47.14 -22.88
CA LYS A 801 -25.81 -47.71 -24.24
C LYS A 801 -25.63 -46.57 -25.23
N ASN A 802 -24.37 -46.26 -25.56
CA ASN A 802 -23.90 -45.85 -26.89
C ASN A 802 -22.43 -45.41 -26.82
N GLU A 803 -21.55 -46.32 -26.44
CA GLU A 803 -20.19 -46.32 -26.99
C GLU A 803 -20.21 -47.26 -28.19
N ASP A 804 -20.59 -46.73 -29.35
CA ASP A 804 -20.02 -47.14 -30.63
C ASP A 804 -20.51 -46.19 -31.72
N SER A 805 -19.70 -45.19 -32.07
CA SER A 805 -19.43 -44.73 -33.44
C SER A 805 -18.91 -43.28 -33.54
N ARG A 806 -17.64 -43.20 -33.96
CA ARG A 806 -17.05 -42.28 -34.96
C ARG A 806 -16.99 -40.76 -34.69
N ASP A 807 -15.76 -40.28 -34.78
CA ASP A 807 -15.29 -39.20 -35.68
C ASP A 807 -16.38 -38.30 -36.29
N THR A 808 -16.46 -37.04 -35.86
CA THR A 808 -16.29 -35.87 -36.76
C THR A 808 -16.33 -34.54 -36.00
N GLN A 809 -15.41 -33.65 -36.40
CA GLN A 809 -15.25 -32.28 -35.93
C GLN A 809 -16.48 -31.40 -36.22
N THR A 810 -16.93 -30.60 -35.25
CA THR A 810 -17.70 -29.36 -35.52
C THR A 810 -17.35 -28.26 -34.50
N THR A 811 -17.23 -27.02 -34.98
CA THR A 811 -16.60 -25.86 -34.31
C THR A 811 -17.53 -25.05 -33.40
N PRO A 812 -16.99 -24.25 -32.44
CA PRO A 812 -17.75 -23.61 -31.37
C PRO A 812 -18.78 -22.54 -31.80
N ASN A 813 -18.73 -22.08 -33.05
CA ASN A 813 -19.50 -20.92 -33.51
C ASN A 813 -20.98 -21.20 -33.82
N GLN A 814 -21.39 -22.47 -33.97
CA GLN A 814 -22.78 -22.83 -34.23
C GLN A 814 -23.62 -23.02 -32.95
N LYS A 815 -23.00 -23.41 -31.82
CA LYS A 815 -23.68 -23.48 -30.51
C LYS A 815 -24.07 -22.10 -29.98
N ALA A 816 -23.24 -21.08 -30.22
CA ALA A 816 -23.53 -19.71 -29.78
C ALA A 816 -24.72 -19.07 -30.52
N ALA A 817 -24.91 -19.37 -31.81
CA ALA A 817 -26.02 -18.85 -32.60
C ALA A 817 -27.37 -19.49 -32.23
N SER A 818 -27.37 -20.79 -31.91
CA SER A 818 -28.59 -21.52 -31.49
C SER A 818 -29.08 -21.06 -30.11
N ASN A 819 -28.18 -20.83 -29.16
CA ASN A 819 -28.52 -20.32 -27.83
C ASN A 819 -29.06 -18.89 -27.86
N LYS A 820 -28.57 -18.05 -28.78
CA LYS A 820 -29.05 -16.67 -28.95
C LYS A 820 -30.47 -16.61 -29.52
N LEU A 821 -30.79 -17.53 -30.44
CA LEU A 821 -32.14 -17.69 -31.02
C LEU A 821 -33.16 -18.25 -30.03
N GLN A 822 -32.75 -19.18 -29.14
CA GLN A 822 -33.60 -19.65 -28.05
C GLN A 822 -33.86 -18.56 -27.00
N TYR A 823 -32.86 -17.74 -26.68
CA TYR A 823 -33.01 -16.64 -25.71
C TYR A 823 -33.92 -15.52 -26.25
N GLU A 824 -33.86 -15.21 -27.55
CA GLU A 824 -34.75 -14.23 -28.18
C GLU A 824 -36.19 -14.74 -28.34
N LYS A 825 -36.40 -16.06 -28.49
CA LYS A 825 -37.75 -16.67 -28.45
C LYS A 825 -38.36 -16.58 -27.06
N LYS A 826 -37.61 -16.93 -26.01
CA LYS A 826 -38.08 -16.83 -24.61
C LYS A 826 -38.48 -15.40 -24.23
N ARG A 827 -37.68 -14.41 -24.66
CA ARG A 827 -37.95 -12.99 -24.41
C ARG A 827 -39.15 -12.43 -25.19
N ARG A 828 -39.54 -13.06 -26.32
CA ARG A 828 -40.77 -12.72 -27.07
C ARG A 828 -42.01 -13.37 -26.46
N GLU A 829 -41.88 -14.54 -25.85
CA GLU A 829 -42.97 -15.21 -25.12
C GLU A 829 -43.28 -14.49 -23.80
N GLU A 830 -42.26 -14.04 -23.05
CA GLU A 830 -42.45 -13.23 -21.82
C GLU A 830 -43.12 -11.88 -22.11
N LYS A 831 -42.73 -11.18 -23.19
CA LYS A 831 -43.36 -9.91 -23.60
C LYS A 831 -44.82 -10.07 -24.08
N ASN A 832 -45.21 -11.25 -24.53
CA ASN A 832 -46.60 -11.53 -24.90
C ASN A 832 -47.45 -11.92 -23.68
N ASN A 833 -46.85 -12.53 -22.64
CA ASN A 833 -47.53 -12.83 -21.38
C ASN A 833 -47.78 -11.56 -20.53
N ASP A 834 -46.86 -10.59 -20.54
CA ASP A 834 -47.05 -9.31 -19.83
C ASP A 834 -48.12 -8.42 -20.48
N LYS A 835 -48.41 -8.60 -21.78
CA LYS A 835 -49.53 -7.91 -22.46
C LYS A 835 -50.87 -8.61 -22.28
N ALA A 836 -50.88 -9.88 -21.87
CA ALA A 836 -52.10 -10.64 -21.60
C ALA A 836 -52.60 -10.45 -20.15
N SER A 837 -51.72 -10.03 -19.23
CA SER A 837 -52.04 -9.83 -17.81
C SER A 837 -52.41 -8.38 -17.45
N SER A 838 -52.35 -7.43 -18.38
CA SER A 838 -52.82 -6.04 -18.16
C SER A 838 -54.27 -5.76 -18.60
N ASN A 839 -55.09 -6.79 -18.83
CA ASN A 839 -56.48 -6.64 -19.30
C ASN A 839 -57.54 -7.35 -18.44
N VAL A 840 -57.19 -7.80 -17.22
CA VAL A 840 -58.17 -8.24 -16.22
C VAL A 840 -57.72 -7.77 -14.84
N LEU A 841 -58.54 -6.87 -14.26
CA LEU A 841 -58.48 -6.20 -12.95
C LEU A 841 -57.52 -5.01 -12.81
#